data_AF-A0A9D7I522-F1
#
_entry.id   AF-A0A9D7I522-F1
#
_cell.length_a   1.000
_cell.length_b   1.000
_cell.length_c   1.000
_cell.angle_alpha   90.00
_cell.angle_beta   90.00
_cell.angle_gamma   90.00
#
_symmetry.space_group_name_H-M   'P 1'
#
loop_
_entity.id
_entity.type
_entity.pdbx_description
1 polymer ?
#
loop_
_entity_poly.entity_id
_entity_poly.type
_entity_poly.pdbx_seq_one_letter_code
_entity_poly.pdbx_strand_id
1 'polypeptide(L)'
;MKLRFTPVLILSILLSAAALVAQVKPTAGEVECFQVGNGGLFTDTGGPGGNNAVEGALGNYTNCDCITTTTLCSTDGSAVKVEFTNFGVNASFDWLVILDTDNPAMEQFPASVMGAPSNSALQLFSNADGAGDGGSENYGLGAQVGVALLSQMNTESYTATNPSGCLTFVFRASAQVDDSGWDALLSTTSNAAHPGDNVPCGGPVACAPPSAMEANNVTETTAILNWNPSPSSDTYVIEYGPQGFIQGSGIMITVTGQTTYTLTGLDEMTTYDVYIYAICDAGETSAVIGPYSFTTCCIPIPDVCNYTLNLYDSFGDGWNGSILTVTHNGISTPYTFFTGTFATFSFQVTEGLPIILSYSPGTFENEVTYEMFDPDGGLLFGDGTFPTVGEVYNEIVICPDCQAVNIASIVISDIDTSSAQVDWDVIPTAQSYIIEYGPAGFPLGFGLLDTAITPPVTLTGLNPCVGYDVFITSVCSPDTLSLPVGPVEFMTDPPGSAGPPCIYTLNMYDSFGDGWNGSFLTVTLMGNSTNYTFTTGTFATVQIPVFANLPVVISFTGGAFLNETSYEILDPSGNIIFQDGPFPQAGIVLNFIACPTCPGPSSFYPVDINADNAIFAWNAGLEAGQYKLEYGPLGFTQGTGTVIFTTDLQETITGLTENTYYDIYLFFTCADDGESGKTLGPITFKTIWYNDVGVSGMLEPTGAECNLSPDQLITFYLHNFGQYPQSLIPFNLAINGVIIPIDFPDDGLYTGVIGNDSTEIVTFETTYDFSTPGYYLIEIWTDLDTDSDLANDTFQFELITAYPLPLQEDFNSGIYPPEWTTTEVGAILYAPNNHNNPTHVISDFLSSGDTNFEVTTLRVGPMGANDTLSFDYRYVNYFAGTVATNLGAGDKLEVQVSTDCGDNFTTVYTINQANHVPSTGLKTIKVGLDQFEGEAINIRFFALRVTLTGTTYWIDLDNINVSGCPTSFFAMQDITNASGPGENDGKVKITPAYGTEPFAYQWSNGSISSNPVGLAAGEYTVTITDANGCSEVLTVSVGVEVPDGVREISPLGIVSLWPNPTNGLTNLMVELPETRDLQIQVFNAVGQLIREYSEPGASIITRELDLSDQPGGMYIIRLSSGPEWHIEKLILAR
;
A
#
# COMPACT_ATOMS: atom_id res chain seq x y z
N MET A 1 -12.64 53.85 33.69
CA MET A 1 -14.08 53.51 33.69
C MET A 1 -14.23 52.26 34.55
N LYS A 2 -15.07 52.31 35.59
CA LYS A 2 -15.26 51.28 36.65
C LYS A 2 -16.39 50.31 36.27
N LEU A 3 -16.41 49.15 36.96
CA LEU A 3 -17.46 48.11 37.09
C LEU A 3 -17.25 46.90 36.17
N ARG A 4 -17.43 45.64 36.57
CA ARG A 4 -17.57 44.92 37.85
C ARG A 4 -17.50 43.43 37.48
N PHE A 5 -17.00 42.59 38.39
CA PHE A 5 -17.01 41.12 38.31
C PHE A 5 -18.41 40.53 38.17
N THR A 6 -18.51 39.41 37.44
CA THR A 6 -19.38 38.25 37.80
C THR A 6 -18.77 36.98 37.19
N PRO A 7 -18.50 35.92 37.97
CA PRO A 7 -18.02 34.65 37.45
C PRO A 7 -19.21 33.78 37.00
N VAL A 8 -19.11 33.16 35.83
CA VAL A 8 -19.96 32.02 35.47
C VAL A 8 -19.13 30.76 35.64
N LEU A 9 -19.66 29.88 36.49
CA LEU A 9 -19.19 28.57 36.86
C LEU A 9 -19.80 27.56 35.88
N ILE A 10 -19.00 26.82 35.10
CA ILE A 10 -19.38 25.55 34.44
C ILE A 10 -18.10 24.68 34.45
N LEU A 11 -17.89 23.89 35.49
CA LEU A 11 -18.29 22.48 35.63
C LEU A 11 -17.42 21.55 34.75
N SER A 12 -16.31 21.13 35.35
CA SER A 12 -15.58 19.91 34.98
C SER A 12 -16.49 18.69 35.14
N ILE A 13 -16.71 17.94 34.05
CA ILE A 13 -17.29 16.59 34.08
C ILE A 13 -16.18 15.62 33.63
N LEU A 14 -15.70 14.83 34.59
CA LEU A 14 -15.04 13.54 34.36
C LEU A 14 -16.12 12.55 33.89
N LEU A 15 -15.95 11.90 32.74
CA LEU A 15 -16.65 10.64 32.44
C LEU A 15 -15.72 9.49 32.87
N SER A 16 -15.91 9.02 34.08
CA SER A 16 -15.54 7.67 34.50
C SER A 16 -16.42 6.66 33.78
N ALA A 17 -15.86 5.48 33.44
CA ALA A 17 -16.60 4.32 32.98
C ALA A 17 -17.86 4.12 33.85
N ALA A 18 -19.03 4.16 33.23
CA ALA A 18 -20.25 3.71 33.88
C ALA A 18 -20.20 2.18 33.89
N ALA A 19 -19.68 1.60 34.97
CA ALA A 19 -20.29 0.36 35.45
C ALA A 19 -21.79 0.66 35.59
N LEU A 20 -22.67 -0.17 35.04
CA LEU A 20 -24.08 -0.06 35.34
C LEU A 20 -24.25 -0.54 36.79
N VAL A 21 -23.94 0.35 37.74
CA VAL A 21 -24.10 0.11 39.16
C VAL A 21 -25.58 0.20 39.45
N ALA A 22 -26.27 -0.94 39.41
CA ALA A 22 -27.54 -1.04 40.11
C ALA A 22 -27.22 -1.03 41.61
N GLN A 23 -27.33 0.13 42.23
CA GLN A 23 -27.32 0.23 43.68
C GLN A 23 -28.65 -0.34 44.20
N VAL A 24 -28.60 -1.47 44.92
CA VAL A 24 -29.73 -1.89 45.74
C VAL A 24 -29.72 -1.00 46.99
N LYS A 25 -30.35 0.17 46.89
CA LYS A 25 -30.45 1.11 47.99
C LYS A 25 -31.85 1.03 48.59
N PRO A 26 -32.03 0.43 49.78
CA PRO A 26 -33.29 0.60 50.50
C PRO A 26 -33.45 2.08 50.85
N THR A 27 -34.51 2.72 50.36
CA THR A 27 -34.72 4.16 50.51
C THR A 27 -35.29 4.47 51.89
N ALA A 28 -34.72 5.45 52.59
CA ALA A 28 -35.27 5.90 53.87
C ALA A 28 -36.69 6.47 53.66
N GLY A 29 -37.70 5.76 54.18
CA GLY A 29 -39.11 6.15 54.07
C GLY A 29 -39.99 5.24 53.19
N GLU A 30 -39.46 4.16 52.59
CA GLU A 30 -40.31 3.15 51.96
C GLU A 30 -40.97 2.27 53.03
N VAL A 31 -42.26 2.55 53.28
CA VAL A 31 -43.17 1.64 53.96
C VAL A 31 -44.17 1.18 52.92
N GLU A 32 -43.92 0.04 52.28
CA GLU A 32 -44.95 -0.66 51.51
C GLU A 32 -45.17 -2.07 52.07
N CYS A 33 -45.95 -2.13 53.16
CA CYS A 33 -46.95 -3.17 53.34
C CYS A 33 -48.33 -2.52 53.12
N PHE A 34 -48.94 -2.79 51.96
CA PHE A 34 -50.34 -2.57 51.57
C PHE A 34 -50.91 -1.13 51.40
N GLN A 35 -51.54 -0.95 50.22
CA GLN A 35 -52.43 0.10 49.73
C GLN A 35 -53.12 1.07 50.73
N VAL A 36 -53.30 2.33 50.30
CA VAL A 36 -54.56 2.92 49.73
C VAL A 36 -54.45 4.46 49.73
N GLY A 37 -54.79 5.10 48.59
CA GLY A 37 -55.69 6.28 48.63
C GLY A 37 -55.21 7.61 48.02
N ASN A 38 -55.70 7.89 46.81
CA ASN A 38 -56.17 9.18 46.28
C ASN A 38 -55.38 10.48 46.58
N GLY A 39 -54.67 10.96 45.54
CA GLY A 39 -54.72 12.34 45.05
C GLY A 39 -54.42 13.51 46.02
N GLY A 40 -53.23 14.10 45.87
CA GLY A 40 -52.91 15.44 46.38
C GLY A 40 -51.48 15.88 46.07
N LEU A 41 -51.34 16.94 45.25
CA LEU A 41 -50.09 17.70 45.06
C LEU A 41 -49.48 18.15 46.40
N PHE A 42 -48.16 18.13 46.54
CA PHE A 42 -47.39 19.30 47.01
C PHE A 42 -45.96 19.30 46.44
N THR A 43 -45.60 20.46 45.93
CA THR A 43 -44.33 20.87 45.33
C THR A 43 -43.36 21.43 46.38
N ASP A 44 -42.07 21.24 46.09
CA ASP A 44 -41.01 22.26 46.06
C ASP A 44 -40.62 23.02 47.36
N THR A 45 -39.33 23.02 47.70
CA THR A 45 -38.42 24.21 47.61
C THR A 45 -37.21 24.11 48.54
N GLY A 46 -36.05 23.90 47.91
CA GLY A 46 -34.88 24.78 48.02
C GLY A 46 -34.33 25.21 49.38
N GLY A 47 -33.09 24.78 49.63
CA GLY A 47 -31.99 25.74 49.81
C GLY A 47 -31.68 26.28 51.22
N PRO A 48 -30.58 27.04 51.37
CA PRO A 48 -29.48 26.65 52.27
C PRO A 48 -29.35 27.51 53.54
N GLY A 49 -28.81 26.89 54.61
CA GLY A 49 -28.12 27.56 55.71
C GLY A 49 -28.81 27.53 57.09
N GLY A 50 -28.10 26.98 58.07
CA GLY A 50 -28.18 27.40 59.49
C GLY A 50 -28.86 26.43 60.46
N ASN A 51 -28.01 25.86 61.34
CA ASN A 51 -28.32 25.09 62.56
C ASN A 51 -29.62 25.46 63.30
N ASN A 52 -30.34 24.42 63.75
CA ASN A 52 -30.86 24.32 65.12
C ASN A 52 -31.09 22.84 65.47
N ALA A 53 -30.43 22.41 66.55
CA ALA A 53 -30.79 21.21 67.29
C ALA A 53 -32.18 21.37 67.91
N VAL A 54 -32.90 20.25 68.13
CA VAL A 54 -33.43 19.81 69.44
C VAL A 54 -34.32 18.59 69.24
N GLU A 55 -34.07 17.60 70.10
CA GLU A 55 -34.82 16.39 70.42
C GLU A 55 -36.34 16.48 70.30
N GLY A 56 -36.94 15.36 69.88
CA GLY A 56 -38.38 15.15 69.91
C GLY A 56 -38.77 13.67 69.92
N ALA A 57 -38.67 13.07 71.11
CA ALA A 57 -39.52 11.99 71.64
C ALA A 57 -39.44 10.56 71.06
N LEU A 58 -38.99 9.68 71.96
CA LEU A 58 -39.29 8.24 72.07
C LEU A 58 -40.75 7.90 71.70
N GLY A 59 -40.92 7.22 70.57
CA GLY A 59 -42.13 6.48 70.21
C GLY A 59 -41.77 5.02 69.95
N ASN A 60 -42.33 4.11 70.74
CA ASN A 60 -42.29 2.67 70.53
C ASN A 60 -42.74 2.33 69.10
N TYR A 61 -41.85 1.75 68.28
CA TYR A 61 -42.25 1.08 67.05
C TYR A 61 -42.43 -0.42 67.33
N THR A 62 -43.65 -0.88 67.10
CA THR A 62 -44.08 -2.27 67.20
C THR A 62 -43.22 -3.14 66.29
N ASN A 63 -42.67 -4.25 66.80
CA ASN A 63 -41.96 -5.28 66.02
C ASN A 63 -42.79 -5.70 64.81
N CYS A 64 -42.48 -5.15 63.64
CA CYS A 64 -42.92 -5.68 62.36
C CYS A 64 -41.87 -6.72 61.99
N ASP A 65 -42.16 -7.98 62.28
CA ASP A 65 -41.28 -9.12 61.99
C ASP A 65 -41.33 -9.41 60.49
N CYS A 66 -40.81 -8.48 59.70
CA CYS A 66 -40.90 -8.48 58.25
C CYS A 66 -39.74 -9.28 57.68
N ILE A 67 -40.08 -10.37 56.99
CA ILE A 67 -39.14 -11.10 56.13
C ILE A 67 -39.40 -10.62 54.71
N THR A 68 -38.35 -10.21 54.01
CA THR A 68 -38.42 -9.93 52.57
C THR A 68 -37.41 -10.79 51.83
N THR A 69 -37.82 -11.32 50.69
CA THR A 69 -37.01 -12.16 49.82
C THR A 69 -36.98 -11.53 48.45
N THR A 70 -35.78 -11.34 47.91
CA THR A 70 -35.60 -10.88 46.54
C THR A 70 -34.64 -11.81 45.80
N THR A 71 -34.95 -12.08 44.55
CA THR A 71 -34.16 -12.96 43.70
C THR A 71 -33.65 -12.15 42.53
N LEU A 72 -32.33 -12.19 42.36
CA LEU A 72 -31.63 -11.43 41.35
C LEU A 72 -31.17 -12.40 40.25
N CYS A 73 -31.67 -12.19 39.04
CA CYS A 73 -31.43 -13.00 37.86
C CYS A 73 -31.04 -12.11 36.69
N SER A 74 -30.07 -12.55 35.88
CA SER A 74 -29.82 -11.87 34.61
C SER A 74 -30.93 -12.18 33.60
N THR A 75 -31.28 -11.20 32.76
CA THR A 75 -32.28 -11.39 31.68
C THR A 75 -31.83 -12.37 30.60
N ASP A 76 -30.51 -12.57 30.47
CA ASP A 76 -29.87 -13.46 29.50
C ASP A 76 -29.46 -14.82 30.10
N GLY A 77 -29.80 -15.08 31.37
CA GLY A 77 -29.47 -16.33 32.06
C GLY A 77 -28.01 -16.45 32.52
N SER A 78 -27.20 -15.40 32.41
CA SER A 78 -25.82 -15.38 32.92
C SER A 78 -25.75 -15.29 34.45
N ALA A 79 -24.64 -15.75 35.01
CA ALA A 79 -24.41 -15.76 36.47
C ALA A 79 -24.28 -14.34 37.02
N VAL A 80 -25.09 -14.02 38.02
CA VAL A 80 -25.08 -12.75 38.78
C VAL A 80 -23.99 -12.77 39.83
N LYS A 81 -23.24 -11.68 39.94
CA LYS A 81 -22.19 -11.43 40.94
C LYS A 81 -22.48 -10.14 41.72
N VAL A 82 -22.35 -10.22 43.05
CA VAL A 82 -22.59 -9.10 43.97
C VAL A 82 -21.34 -8.82 44.80
N GLU A 83 -20.94 -7.54 44.85
CA GLU A 83 -19.81 -7.05 45.63
C GLU A 83 -20.28 -5.92 46.55
N PHE A 84 -20.08 -6.04 47.86
CA PHE A 84 -20.50 -5.00 48.79
C PHE A 84 -19.46 -3.90 48.87
N THR A 85 -19.86 -2.66 48.58
CA THR A 85 -18.95 -1.53 48.40
C THR A 85 -19.02 -0.51 49.54
N ASN A 86 -20.12 -0.47 50.30
CA ASN A 86 -20.23 0.36 51.48
C ASN A 86 -21.29 -0.17 52.44
N PHE A 87 -21.08 -0.04 53.75
CA PHE A 87 -22.12 -0.31 54.72
C PHE A 87 -22.21 0.87 55.68
N GLY A 88 -23.39 1.45 55.81
CA GLY A 88 -23.62 2.56 56.74
C GLY A 88 -23.43 2.08 58.17
N VAL A 89 -22.56 2.73 58.94
CA VAL A 89 -22.24 2.40 60.35
C VAL A 89 -23.45 2.45 61.32
N ASN A 90 -24.64 2.83 60.84
CA ASN A 90 -25.89 2.90 61.61
C ASN A 90 -27.03 2.03 61.04
N ALA A 91 -26.75 1.11 60.12
CA ALA A 91 -27.74 0.17 59.61
C ALA A 91 -27.97 -0.96 60.63
N SER A 92 -29.14 -0.99 61.27
CA SER A 92 -29.52 -2.07 62.18
C SER A 92 -30.39 -3.10 61.45
N PHE A 93 -29.80 -4.24 61.07
CA PHE A 93 -30.50 -5.44 60.60
C PHE A 93 -30.20 -6.60 61.55
N ASP A 94 -31.19 -7.48 61.79
CA ASP A 94 -31.00 -8.60 62.71
C ASP A 94 -30.17 -9.73 62.08
N TRP A 95 -30.39 -10.04 60.79
CA TRP A 95 -29.53 -10.95 60.00
C TRP A 95 -29.79 -10.85 58.47
N LEU A 96 -28.79 -11.25 57.68
CA LEU A 96 -28.81 -11.36 56.22
C LEU A 96 -28.33 -12.75 55.80
N VAL A 97 -29.05 -13.40 54.87
CA VAL A 97 -28.62 -14.67 54.26
C VAL A 97 -28.65 -14.55 52.74
N ILE A 98 -27.57 -15.02 52.10
CA ILE A 98 -27.40 -15.10 50.65
C ILE A 98 -27.41 -16.57 50.23
N LEU A 99 -28.26 -16.91 49.27
CA LEU A 99 -28.48 -18.27 48.81
C LEU A 99 -28.23 -18.38 47.31
N ASP A 100 -27.47 -19.40 46.93
CA ASP A 100 -27.24 -19.77 45.54
C ASP A 100 -28.35 -20.69 45.02
N THR A 101 -29.58 -20.15 44.93
CA THR A 101 -30.78 -20.80 44.37
C THR A 101 -31.83 -19.77 43.95
N ASP A 102 -32.68 -20.17 43.00
CA ASP A 102 -33.73 -19.39 42.33
C ASP A 102 -35.14 -19.66 42.90
N ASN A 103 -35.25 -20.37 44.03
CA ASN A 103 -36.53 -20.67 44.67
C ASN A 103 -36.86 -19.68 45.80
N PRO A 104 -37.79 -18.72 45.60
CA PRO A 104 -38.19 -17.76 46.64
C PRO A 104 -39.10 -18.36 47.73
N ALA A 105 -39.58 -19.60 47.57
CA ALA A 105 -40.50 -20.25 48.52
C ALA A 105 -39.83 -20.78 49.80
N MET A 106 -38.59 -20.38 50.10
CA MET A 106 -37.89 -20.72 51.34
C MET A 106 -38.29 -19.82 52.53
N GLU A 107 -39.59 -19.57 52.69
CA GLU A 107 -40.16 -18.81 53.81
C GLU A 107 -40.18 -19.59 55.15
N GLN A 108 -39.79 -20.87 55.18
CA GLN A 108 -39.96 -21.75 56.35
C GLN A 108 -38.65 -22.19 57.03
N PHE A 109 -37.71 -21.28 57.28
CA PHE A 109 -36.66 -21.55 58.26
C PHE A 109 -37.07 -21.04 59.66
N PRO A 110 -37.43 -21.92 60.61
CA PRO A 110 -37.64 -21.53 61.98
C PRO A 110 -36.28 -21.24 62.64
N ALA A 111 -36.26 -20.27 63.55
CA ALA A 111 -35.09 -19.71 64.25
C ALA A 111 -34.26 -20.69 65.12
N SER A 112 -34.32 -22.00 64.89
CA SER A 112 -33.66 -23.02 65.71
C SER A 112 -32.84 -24.05 64.92
N VAL A 113 -32.56 -23.86 63.63
CA VAL A 113 -31.79 -24.82 62.82
C VAL A 113 -30.34 -24.35 62.63
N MET A 114 -29.55 -24.42 63.70
CA MET A 114 -28.09 -24.53 63.58
C MET A 114 -27.73 -26.01 63.42
N GLY A 115 -27.36 -26.40 62.20
CA GLY A 115 -26.85 -27.74 61.88
C GLY A 115 -27.39 -28.22 60.53
N ALA A 116 -26.52 -28.22 59.51
CA ALA A 116 -26.80 -28.60 58.12
C ALA A 116 -27.70 -29.85 57.98
N PRO A 117 -28.58 -29.92 56.96
CA PRO A 117 -28.22 -30.76 55.80
C PRO A 117 -28.86 -30.41 54.42
N SER A 118 -28.12 -30.81 53.37
CA SER A 118 -28.57 -31.44 52.10
C SER A 118 -29.86 -30.95 51.40
N ASN A 119 -29.71 -30.07 50.41
CA ASN A 119 -29.96 -30.32 48.98
C ASN A 119 -30.15 -28.98 48.23
N SER A 120 -29.22 -28.68 47.32
CA SER A 120 -29.28 -27.69 46.22
C SER A 120 -29.25 -26.17 46.50
N ALA A 121 -29.13 -25.69 47.74
CA ALA A 121 -28.83 -24.27 48.00
C ALA A 121 -27.50 -24.16 48.77
N LEU A 122 -26.46 -23.60 48.14
CA LEU A 122 -25.21 -23.29 48.82
C LEU A 122 -25.42 -21.98 49.61
N GLN A 123 -25.32 -22.05 50.94
CA GLN A 123 -25.41 -20.87 51.80
C GLN A 123 -24.06 -20.17 51.83
N LEU A 124 -24.01 -18.91 51.38
CA LEU A 124 -22.75 -18.19 51.20
C LEU A 124 -22.34 -17.37 52.43
N PHE A 125 -23.29 -16.93 53.28
CA PHE A 125 -23.01 -16.17 54.52
C PHE A 125 -24.18 -16.19 55.53
N SER A 126 -23.89 -16.10 56.85
CA SER A 126 -24.86 -15.78 57.92
C SER A 126 -24.21 -15.17 59.17
N ASN A 127 -24.83 -14.17 59.78
CA ASN A 127 -24.50 -13.72 61.14
C ASN A 127 -25.38 -14.49 62.16
N ALA A 128 -24.76 -15.38 62.94
CA ALA A 128 -25.47 -16.23 63.91
C ALA A 128 -24.99 -15.91 65.33
N ASP A 129 -25.45 -14.80 65.90
CA ASP A 129 -25.43 -14.60 67.36
C ASP A 129 -26.78 -14.04 67.81
N GLY A 130 -27.70 -14.93 68.17
CA GLY A 130 -28.96 -14.57 68.79
C GLY A 130 -28.72 -14.03 70.21
N ALA A 131 -29.11 -12.78 70.47
CA ALA A 131 -29.33 -12.29 71.82
C ALA A 131 -30.84 -12.24 72.08
N GLY A 132 -31.34 -13.32 72.67
CA GLY A 132 -32.65 -13.35 73.29
C GLY A 132 -32.72 -12.38 74.48
N ASP A 133 -33.88 -11.75 74.57
CA ASP A 133 -34.49 -10.99 75.65
C ASP A 133 -33.94 -11.24 77.09
N GLY A 134 -33.60 -10.16 77.80
CA GLY A 134 -33.58 -10.11 79.26
C GLY A 134 -32.22 -9.92 79.96
N GLY A 135 -31.89 -8.67 80.34
CA GLY A 135 -30.87 -8.39 81.35
C GLY A 135 -30.32 -6.97 81.29
N SER A 136 -30.81 -6.10 82.17
CA SER A 136 -30.25 -4.77 82.40
C SER A 136 -28.79 -4.85 82.82
N GLU A 137 -27.89 -4.16 82.12
CA GLU A 137 -26.82 -3.36 82.74
C GLU A 137 -26.09 -2.53 81.69
N ASN A 138 -25.82 -1.28 82.06
CA ASN A 138 -25.19 -0.25 81.26
C ASN A 138 -23.85 -0.70 80.67
N TYR A 139 -23.82 -0.97 79.37
CA TYR A 139 -22.65 -0.74 78.53
C TYR A 139 -23.08 0.01 77.29
N GLY A 140 -22.87 1.33 77.30
CA GLY A 140 -23.04 2.18 76.13
C GLY A 140 -21.94 1.88 75.12
N LEU A 141 -22.18 0.91 74.24
CA LEU A 141 -21.47 0.67 72.98
C LEU A 141 -22.40 -0.09 72.02
N GLY A 142 -23.58 0.47 71.75
CA GLY A 142 -24.54 -0.01 70.73
C GLY A 142 -24.09 0.20 69.28
N ALA A 143 -22.78 0.29 69.04
CA ALA A 143 -22.17 0.49 67.73
C ALA A 143 -20.99 -0.47 67.46
N GLN A 144 -20.63 -1.38 68.38
CA GLN A 144 -19.38 -2.16 68.25
C GLN A 144 -19.51 -3.64 67.92
N VAL A 145 -20.72 -4.23 67.85
CA VAL A 145 -20.86 -5.57 67.24
C VAL A 145 -20.98 -5.46 65.72
N GLY A 146 -21.58 -4.38 65.20
CA GLY A 146 -21.61 -4.09 63.76
C GLY A 146 -20.22 -3.78 63.19
N VAL A 147 -19.41 -2.97 63.86
CA VAL A 147 -18.13 -2.45 63.30
C VAL A 147 -17.05 -3.53 63.12
N ALA A 148 -17.11 -4.66 63.85
CA ALA A 148 -16.18 -5.76 63.64
C ALA A 148 -16.58 -6.65 62.43
N LEU A 149 -17.87 -6.86 62.20
CA LEU A 149 -18.41 -7.61 61.04
C LEU A 149 -18.38 -6.78 59.74
N LEU A 150 -18.52 -5.46 59.85
CA LEU A 150 -18.38 -4.45 58.78
C LEU A 150 -16.94 -4.26 58.28
N SER A 151 -16.04 -5.18 58.58
CA SER A 151 -14.69 -5.20 58.01
C SER A 151 -14.42 -6.44 57.15
N GLN A 152 -15.25 -7.48 57.29
CA GLN A 152 -15.14 -8.72 56.52
C GLN A 152 -15.95 -8.67 55.22
N MET A 153 -17.15 -8.05 55.22
CA MET A 153 -18.00 -7.97 54.02
C MET A 153 -17.51 -6.97 52.97
N ASN A 154 -16.67 -6.01 53.36
CA ASN A 154 -16.18 -4.93 52.47
C ASN A 154 -15.12 -5.43 51.47
N THR A 155 -14.76 -6.71 51.57
CA THR A 155 -13.67 -7.35 50.82
C THR A 155 -14.08 -8.66 50.15
N GLU A 156 -15.35 -9.08 50.24
CA GLU A 156 -15.84 -10.33 49.66
C GLU A 156 -16.86 -10.12 48.53
N SER A 157 -16.75 -10.96 47.50
CA SER A 157 -17.66 -11.00 46.35
C SER A 157 -18.36 -12.36 46.28
N TYR A 158 -19.63 -12.37 45.88
CA TYR A 158 -20.45 -13.58 45.79
C TYR A 158 -21.00 -13.74 44.37
N THR A 159 -20.82 -14.91 43.76
CA THR A 159 -21.25 -15.21 42.39
C THR A 159 -22.18 -16.42 42.37
N ALA A 160 -23.29 -16.32 41.63
CA ALA A 160 -24.21 -17.43 41.39
C ALA A 160 -23.48 -18.58 40.70
N THR A 161 -23.58 -19.78 41.26
CA THR A 161 -23.05 -21.00 40.64
C THR A 161 -24.13 -22.01 40.32
N ASN A 162 -25.38 -21.72 40.69
CA ASN A 162 -26.51 -22.50 40.26
C ASN A 162 -26.79 -22.35 38.74
N PRO A 163 -27.50 -23.31 38.12
CA PRO A 163 -27.73 -23.32 36.67
C PRO A 163 -28.62 -22.20 36.13
N SER A 164 -29.38 -21.50 36.98
CA SER A 164 -30.21 -20.36 36.53
C SER A 164 -29.42 -19.05 36.49
N GLY A 165 -28.22 -19.03 37.07
CA GLY A 165 -27.39 -17.83 37.18
C GLY A 165 -27.89 -16.83 38.23
N CYS A 166 -28.90 -17.15 39.03
CA CYS A 166 -29.54 -16.21 39.96
C CYS A 166 -28.99 -16.29 41.40
N LEU A 167 -29.14 -15.22 42.19
CA LEU A 167 -28.90 -15.23 43.65
C LEU A 167 -30.15 -14.78 44.39
N THR A 168 -30.51 -15.47 45.48
CA THR A 168 -31.63 -15.08 46.35
C THR A 168 -31.13 -14.50 47.66
N PHE A 169 -31.68 -13.35 48.05
CA PHE A 169 -31.40 -12.62 49.28
C PHE A 169 -32.60 -12.66 50.20
N VAL A 170 -32.37 -13.04 51.46
CA VAL A 170 -33.40 -13.08 52.50
C VAL A 170 -33.03 -12.13 53.62
N PHE A 171 -33.91 -11.18 53.92
CA PHE A 171 -33.74 -10.16 54.95
C PHE A 171 -34.80 -10.29 56.03
N ARG A 172 -34.41 -10.09 57.30
CA ARG A 172 -35.35 -9.96 58.42
C ARG A 172 -34.93 -8.79 59.31
N ALA A 173 -35.88 -7.92 59.62
CA ALA A 173 -35.68 -6.79 60.53
C ALA A 173 -36.80 -6.75 61.57
N SER A 174 -36.46 -6.53 62.84
CA SER A 174 -37.43 -6.36 63.93
C SER A 174 -37.72 -4.89 64.28
N ALA A 175 -36.96 -3.91 63.74
CA ALA A 175 -37.13 -2.48 64.01
C ALA A 175 -37.05 -1.61 62.74
N GLN A 176 -37.53 -0.36 62.84
CA GLN A 176 -37.48 0.61 61.74
C GLN A 176 -36.03 0.94 61.35
N VAL A 177 -35.78 0.95 60.04
CA VAL A 177 -34.50 1.32 59.43
C VAL A 177 -34.46 2.84 59.29
N ASP A 178 -33.64 3.51 60.12
CA ASP A 178 -33.56 4.97 60.16
C ASP A 178 -32.55 5.57 59.17
N ASP A 179 -31.75 4.74 58.49
CA ASP A 179 -30.73 5.22 57.55
C ASP A 179 -30.41 4.21 56.44
N SER A 180 -29.76 4.68 55.37
CA SER A 180 -29.44 3.85 54.19
C SER A 180 -28.52 2.67 54.59
N GLY A 181 -28.98 1.44 54.36
CA GLY A 181 -28.39 0.23 54.95
C GLY A 181 -26.98 -0.13 54.45
N TRP A 182 -26.84 -0.34 53.14
CA TRP A 182 -25.61 -0.76 52.48
C TRP A 182 -25.67 -0.42 50.99
N ASP A 183 -24.49 -0.36 50.38
CA ASP A 183 -24.30 -0.23 48.94
C ASP A 183 -23.60 -1.50 48.45
N ALA A 184 -24.14 -2.09 47.39
CA ALA A 184 -23.49 -3.16 46.65
C ALA A 184 -23.40 -2.80 45.17
N LEU A 185 -22.33 -3.26 44.54
CA LEU A 185 -22.17 -3.31 43.10
C LEU A 185 -22.76 -4.63 42.61
N LEU A 186 -23.71 -4.56 41.69
CA LEU A 186 -24.15 -5.71 40.94
C LEU A 186 -23.44 -5.76 39.60
N SER A 187 -23.01 -6.96 39.23
CA SER A 187 -22.46 -7.27 37.92
C SER A 187 -22.99 -8.63 37.47
N THR A 188 -23.11 -8.81 36.17
CA THR A 188 -23.35 -10.12 35.57
C THR A 188 -22.09 -10.50 34.82
N THR A 189 -21.83 -11.80 34.66
CA THR A 189 -20.65 -12.28 33.92
C THR A 189 -20.65 -11.86 32.44
N SER A 190 -21.81 -11.45 31.92
CA SER A 190 -22.00 -10.93 30.55
C SER A 190 -22.26 -9.41 30.47
N ASN A 191 -22.32 -8.69 31.60
CA ASN A 191 -22.72 -7.28 31.70
C ASN A 191 -24.16 -6.92 31.25
N ALA A 192 -25.07 -7.89 31.12
CA ALA A 192 -26.49 -7.66 30.80
C ALA A 192 -27.30 -6.96 31.92
N ALA A 193 -28.33 -6.21 31.52
CA ALA A 193 -29.22 -5.46 32.43
C ALA A 193 -30.25 -6.35 33.13
N HIS A 194 -30.51 -6.07 34.42
CA HIS A 194 -31.44 -6.82 35.28
C HIS A 194 -32.88 -6.24 35.23
N PRO A 195 -33.95 -7.04 35.31
CA PRO A 195 -35.30 -6.51 35.49
C PRO A 195 -35.50 -6.12 36.96
N GLY A 196 -35.39 -4.83 37.26
CA GLY A 196 -35.71 -4.28 38.58
C GLY A 196 -37.22 -4.06 38.74
N ASP A 197 -37.82 -4.86 39.61
CA ASP A 197 -39.05 -4.68 40.40
C ASP A 197 -40.28 -3.99 39.76
N ASN A 198 -41.29 -4.81 39.41
CA ASN A 198 -42.73 -4.54 39.60
C ASN A 198 -43.57 -5.55 38.81
N VAL A 199 -44.32 -6.45 39.49
CA VAL A 199 -45.75 -6.81 39.24
C VAL A 199 -46.18 -7.97 40.18
N PRO A 200 -47.30 -7.88 40.93
CA PRO A 200 -47.74 -8.90 41.91
C PRO A 200 -48.74 -9.94 41.35
N CYS A 201 -48.74 -11.17 41.90
CA CYS A 201 -49.68 -12.26 41.59
C CYS A 201 -50.65 -12.59 42.76
N GLY A 202 -51.89 -13.03 42.44
CA GLY A 202 -52.69 -13.92 43.31
C GLY A 202 -54.23 -13.95 43.13
N GLY A 203 -54.82 -15.12 42.79
CA GLY A 203 -56.26 -15.44 42.99
C GLY A 203 -56.85 -16.56 42.08
N PRO A 204 -57.72 -17.50 42.55
CA PRO A 204 -57.92 -18.86 41.99
C PRO A 204 -58.99 -19.05 40.89
N VAL A 205 -58.90 -20.21 40.23
CA VAL A 205 -59.44 -20.67 38.93
C VAL A 205 -60.98 -20.61 38.76
N ALA A 206 -61.43 -19.74 37.86
CA ALA A 206 -62.72 -19.82 37.17
C ALA A 206 -62.56 -20.63 35.86
N CYS A 207 -63.63 -21.27 35.34
CA CYS A 207 -63.64 -21.98 34.05
C CYS A 207 -63.04 -21.07 32.97
N ALA A 208 -61.78 -21.36 32.62
CA ALA A 208 -60.93 -20.47 31.86
C ALA A 208 -61.20 -20.69 30.37
N PRO A 209 -61.41 -19.63 29.58
CA PRO A 209 -61.61 -19.80 28.15
C PRO A 209 -60.31 -20.20 27.44
N PRO A 210 -60.38 -20.84 26.25
CA PRO A 210 -59.20 -21.11 25.43
C PRO A 210 -58.54 -19.79 24.99
N SER A 211 -57.22 -19.73 24.87
CA SER A 211 -56.48 -18.50 24.57
C SER A 211 -55.77 -18.55 23.21
N ALA A 212 -55.23 -17.42 22.75
CA ALA A 212 -54.47 -17.32 21.49
C ALA A 212 -55.19 -17.92 20.27
N MET A 213 -56.45 -17.52 20.06
CA MET A 213 -57.20 -17.94 18.86
C MET A 213 -56.64 -17.22 17.62
N GLU A 214 -56.36 -17.98 16.57
CA GLU A 214 -55.88 -17.49 15.29
C GLU A 214 -56.50 -18.27 14.12
N ALA A 215 -56.52 -17.68 12.92
CA ALA A 215 -56.88 -18.34 11.67
C ALA A 215 -55.70 -18.30 10.70
N ASN A 216 -55.20 -19.47 10.34
CA ASN A 216 -54.06 -19.63 9.44
C ASN A 216 -54.50 -20.37 8.16
N ASN A 217 -53.66 -20.31 7.14
CA ASN A 217 -53.89 -20.98 5.86
C ASN A 217 -55.27 -20.64 5.25
N VAL A 218 -55.62 -19.34 5.30
CA VAL A 218 -56.88 -18.80 4.80
C VAL A 218 -56.81 -18.75 3.28
N THR A 219 -57.69 -19.48 2.61
CA THR A 219 -57.83 -19.51 1.14
C THR A 219 -59.08 -18.73 0.72
N GLU A 220 -59.44 -18.81 -0.56
CA GLU A 220 -60.70 -18.27 -1.09
C GLU A 220 -61.96 -18.92 -0.47
N THR A 221 -61.89 -20.16 0.03
CA THR A 221 -63.08 -20.88 0.55
C THR A 221 -62.85 -21.66 1.84
N THR A 222 -61.65 -21.62 2.42
CA THR A 222 -61.30 -22.36 3.65
C THR A 222 -60.43 -21.54 4.60
N ALA A 223 -60.45 -21.88 5.88
CA ALA A 223 -59.52 -21.33 6.88
C ALA A 223 -59.28 -22.34 8.00
N ILE A 224 -58.06 -22.41 8.53
CA ILE A 224 -57.73 -23.31 9.65
C ILE A 224 -57.67 -22.49 10.94
N LEU A 225 -58.58 -22.74 11.87
CA LEU A 225 -58.59 -22.12 13.18
C LEU A 225 -57.69 -22.89 14.14
N ASN A 226 -56.84 -22.19 14.89
CA ASN A 226 -56.02 -22.75 15.98
C ASN A 226 -56.27 -21.98 17.27
N TRP A 227 -56.18 -22.64 18.42
CA TRP A 227 -56.24 -22.01 19.74
C TRP A 227 -55.46 -22.80 20.77
N ASN A 228 -54.97 -22.13 21.81
CA ASN A 228 -54.38 -22.80 22.95
C ASN A 228 -55.47 -23.44 23.82
N PRO A 229 -55.25 -24.68 24.32
CA PRO A 229 -56.24 -25.40 25.11
C PRO A 229 -56.53 -24.67 26.42
N SER A 230 -57.79 -24.70 26.84
CA SER A 230 -58.18 -24.27 28.18
C SER A 230 -57.59 -25.23 29.23
N PRO A 231 -57.04 -24.72 30.35
CA PRO A 231 -56.57 -25.55 31.44
C PRO A 231 -57.71 -26.25 32.22
N SER A 232 -58.97 -25.90 31.94
CA SER A 232 -60.15 -26.40 32.66
C SER A 232 -61.12 -27.24 31.80
N SER A 233 -60.87 -27.42 30.50
CA SER A 233 -61.69 -28.26 29.61
C SER A 233 -60.98 -28.55 28.27
N ASP A 234 -61.26 -29.70 27.68
CA ASP A 234 -60.82 -30.11 26.33
C ASP A 234 -61.93 -30.01 25.26
N THR A 235 -63.11 -29.49 25.62
CA THR A 235 -64.29 -29.39 24.75
C THR A 235 -64.66 -27.95 24.50
N TYR A 236 -64.75 -27.57 23.22
CA TYR A 236 -64.96 -26.20 22.76
C TYR A 236 -66.14 -26.09 21.81
N VAL A 237 -66.81 -24.95 21.84
CA VAL A 237 -67.84 -24.58 20.87
C VAL A 237 -67.34 -23.37 20.09
N ILE A 238 -67.31 -23.51 18.77
CA ILE A 238 -66.91 -22.49 17.80
C ILE A 238 -68.16 -22.00 17.08
N GLU A 239 -68.38 -20.70 17.08
CA GLU A 239 -69.41 -20.03 16.30
C GLU A 239 -68.77 -19.15 15.24
N TYR A 240 -69.13 -19.32 13.97
CA TYR A 240 -68.61 -18.44 12.91
C TYR A 240 -69.69 -17.98 11.93
N GLY A 241 -69.49 -16.80 11.37
CA GLY A 241 -70.37 -16.19 10.37
C GLY A 241 -69.73 -14.95 9.76
N PRO A 242 -70.30 -14.36 8.69
CA PRO A 242 -69.78 -13.13 8.11
C PRO A 242 -69.65 -12.01 9.16
N GLN A 243 -68.66 -11.15 9.00
CA GLN A 243 -68.30 -10.12 9.99
C GLN A 243 -69.50 -9.29 10.43
N GLY A 244 -69.66 -9.14 11.75
CA GLY A 244 -70.77 -8.43 12.37
C GLY A 244 -72.06 -9.23 12.54
N PHE A 245 -72.05 -10.55 12.32
CA PHE A 245 -73.21 -11.40 12.66
C PHE A 245 -73.50 -11.34 14.17
N ILE A 246 -74.77 -11.51 14.55
CA ILE A 246 -75.17 -11.47 15.96
C ILE A 246 -74.74 -12.79 16.61
N GLN A 247 -73.90 -12.73 17.64
CA GLN A 247 -73.48 -13.91 18.42
C GLN A 247 -74.70 -14.72 18.87
N GLY A 248 -74.72 -16.02 18.58
CA GLY A 248 -75.86 -16.94 18.68
C GLY A 248 -76.61 -17.21 17.37
N SER A 249 -76.36 -16.45 16.29
CA SER A 249 -76.97 -16.65 14.97
C SER A 249 -76.02 -17.20 13.89
N GLY A 250 -74.78 -17.48 14.25
CA GLY A 250 -73.76 -18.05 13.36
C GLY A 250 -73.85 -19.56 13.26
N ILE A 251 -72.93 -20.15 12.51
CA ILE A 251 -72.81 -21.60 12.38
C ILE A 251 -72.00 -22.12 13.57
N MET A 252 -72.63 -22.99 14.37
CA MET A 252 -72.07 -23.56 15.60
C MET A 252 -71.49 -24.95 15.37
N ILE A 253 -70.27 -25.16 15.85
CA ILE A 253 -69.55 -26.43 15.76
C ILE A 253 -68.96 -26.75 17.14
N THR A 254 -69.13 -27.99 17.62
CA THR A 254 -68.53 -28.45 18.88
C THR A 254 -67.41 -29.44 18.59
N VAL A 255 -66.25 -29.22 19.20
CA VAL A 255 -65.04 -30.03 19.02
C VAL A 255 -64.47 -30.44 20.39
N THR A 256 -64.05 -31.70 20.53
CA THR A 256 -63.52 -32.27 21.78
C THR A 256 -62.15 -32.89 21.52
N GLY A 257 -61.18 -32.60 22.39
CA GLY A 257 -59.81 -33.12 22.31
C GLY A 257 -58.98 -32.54 21.17
N GLN A 258 -59.42 -31.41 20.58
CA GLN A 258 -58.75 -30.73 19.47
C GLN A 258 -58.54 -29.26 19.81
N THR A 259 -57.43 -28.72 19.34
CA THR A 259 -57.02 -27.32 19.46
C THR A 259 -56.89 -26.64 18.09
N THR A 260 -57.33 -27.33 17.04
CA THR A 260 -57.36 -26.85 15.65
C THR A 260 -58.62 -27.34 14.95
N TYR A 261 -59.18 -26.56 14.02
CA TYR A 261 -60.34 -26.93 13.22
C TYR A 261 -60.39 -26.19 11.87
N THR A 262 -60.59 -26.91 10.77
CA THR A 262 -60.70 -26.32 9.43
C THR A 262 -62.13 -25.95 9.07
N LEU A 263 -62.38 -24.65 8.88
CA LEU A 263 -63.59 -24.14 8.25
C LEU A 263 -63.50 -24.32 6.73
N THR A 264 -64.58 -24.82 6.13
CA THR A 264 -64.67 -25.06 4.68
C THR A 264 -65.99 -24.54 4.13
N GLY A 265 -66.01 -24.15 2.85
CA GLY A 265 -67.21 -23.65 2.18
C GLY A 265 -67.52 -22.20 2.55
N LEU A 266 -66.48 -21.41 2.81
CA LEU A 266 -66.55 -19.96 2.99
C LEU A 266 -66.68 -19.27 1.63
N ASP A 267 -67.28 -18.08 1.61
CA ASP A 267 -67.43 -17.26 0.41
C ASP A 267 -66.17 -16.40 0.21
N GLU A 268 -65.69 -16.27 -1.02
CA GLU A 268 -64.48 -15.52 -1.36
C GLU A 268 -64.55 -14.03 -1.00
N MET A 269 -63.40 -13.38 -0.75
CA MET A 269 -63.29 -11.97 -0.32
C MET A 269 -64.18 -11.57 0.87
N THR A 270 -64.67 -12.54 1.65
CA THR A 270 -65.62 -12.28 2.72
C THR A 270 -64.91 -12.33 4.05
N THR A 271 -65.06 -11.27 4.85
CA THR A 271 -64.59 -11.26 6.23
C THR A 271 -65.56 -12.03 7.10
N TYR A 272 -65.06 -12.96 7.90
CA TYR A 272 -65.81 -13.75 8.87
C TYR A 272 -65.39 -13.36 10.29
N ASP A 273 -66.34 -13.34 11.22
CA ASP A 273 -66.10 -13.29 12.65
C ASP A 273 -66.25 -14.69 13.25
N VAL A 274 -65.43 -15.00 14.25
CA VAL A 274 -65.46 -16.27 14.98
C VAL A 274 -65.45 -16.03 16.49
N TYR A 275 -66.27 -16.80 17.20
CA TYR A 275 -66.32 -16.84 18.65
C TYR A 275 -66.06 -18.25 19.16
N ILE A 276 -65.33 -18.40 20.26
CA ILE A 276 -65.05 -19.70 20.87
C ILE A 276 -65.21 -19.66 22.40
N TYR A 277 -65.76 -20.73 22.99
CA TYR A 277 -65.78 -20.93 24.43
C TYR A 277 -65.64 -22.41 24.81
N ALA A 278 -65.17 -22.66 26.03
CA ALA A 278 -64.99 -24.01 26.57
C ALA A 278 -66.21 -24.45 27.40
N ILE A 279 -66.46 -25.77 27.42
CA ILE A 279 -67.47 -26.40 28.27
C ILE A 279 -66.76 -27.19 29.39
N CYS A 280 -66.83 -26.71 30.62
CA CYS A 280 -66.21 -27.36 31.78
C CYS A 280 -67.12 -28.44 32.40
N ASP A 281 -66.54 -29.34 33.20
CA ASP A 281 -67.28 -30.38 33.93
C ASP A 281 -68.33 -29.75 34.87
N ALA A 282 -69.49 -30.41 34.98
CA ALA A 282 -70.73 -29.93 35.63
C ALA A 282 -71.58 -28.90 34.84
N GLY A 283 -71.25 -28.64 33.57
CA GLY A 283 -72.13 -27.90 32.64
C GLY A 283 -71.99 -26.38 32.70
N GLU A 284 -70.92 -25.87 33.33
CA GLU A 284 -70.53 -24.47 33.29
C GLU A 284 -69.72 -24.18 32.02
N THR A 285 -69.98 -23.05 31.36
CA THR A 285 -69.23 -22.60 30.18
C THR A 285 -68.28 -21.46 30.56
N SER A 286 -67.12 -21.40 29.92
CA SER A 286 -66.22 -20.27 30.07
C SER A 286 -66.83 -18.97 29.52
N ALA A 287 -66.17 -17.84 29.77
CA ALA A 287 -66.42 -16.64 28.98
C ALA A 287 -66.18 -16.92 27.48
N VAL A 288 -66.91 -16.24 26.59
CA VAL A 288 -66.70 -16.37 25.15
C VAL A 288 -65.58 -15.45 24.69
N ILE A 289 -64.65 -15.98 23.91
CA ILE A 289 -63.55 -15.24 23.31
C ILE A 289 -63.88 -15.00 21.84
N GLY A 290 -63.86 -13.73 21.43
CA GLY A 290 -64.20 -13.25 20.09
C GLY A 290 -64.92 -11.90 20.09
N PRO A 291 -65.22 -11.31 18.91
CA PRO A 291 -64.97 -11.91 17.61
C PRO A 291 -63.48 -11.85 17.25
N TYR A 292 -62.96 -12.96 16.76
CA TYR A 292 -61.73 -12.98 15.98
C TYR A 292 -62.11 -12.96 14.50
N SER A 293 -61.60 -11.99 13.74
CA SER A 293 -61.98 -11.80 12.34
C SER A 293 -60.87 -12.24 11.38
N PHE A 294 -61.24 -12.90 10.29
CA PHE A 294 -60.33 -13.18 9.16
C PHE A 294 -61.06 -13.03 7.82
N THR A 295 -60.34 -12.75 6.74
CA THR A 295 -60.92 -12.53 5.40
C THR A 295 -60.36 -13.54 4.40
N THR A 296 -61.22 -14.25 3.69
CA THR A 296 -60.85 -15.17 2.59
C THR A 296 -60.31 -14.40 1.37
N CYS A 297 -59.27 -14.90 0.69
CA CYS A 297 -58.53 -14.18 -0.39
C CYS A 297 -59.18 -14.24 -1.80
N CYS A 298 -58.51 -13.69 -2.84
CA CYS A 298 -58.90 -13.71 -4.26
C CYS A 298 -57.81 -14.25 -5.23
N ILE A 299 -58.19 -14.63 -6.47
CA ILE A 299 -57.37 -15.21 -7.57
C ILE A 299 -56.13 -14.33 -7.95
N PRO A 300 -54.93 -14.91 -8.28
CA PRO A 300 -53.70 -14.15 -8.61
C PRO A 300 -53.60 -13.62 -10.07
N ILE A 301 -52.80 -12.57 -10.27
CA ILE A 301 -52.51 -11.82 -11.53
C ILE A 301 -51.22 -12.41 -12.17
N PRO A 302 -51.04 -12.46 -13.52
CA PRO A 302 -49.78 -12.92 -14.14
C PRO A 302 -48.58 -12.02 -13.77
N ASP A 303 -47.44 -12.64 -13.47
CA ASP A 303 -46.28 -11.97 -12.89
C ASP A 303 -45.57 -11.03 -13.86
N VAL A 304 -45.03 -9.93 -13.32
CA VAL A 304 -44.27 -8.91 -14.04
C VAL A 304 -42.90 -8.79 -13.39
N CYS A 305 -41.84 -8.88 -14.19
CA CYS A 305 -40.46 -8.85 -13.72
C CYS A 305 -39.62 -7.80 -14.46
N ASN A 306 -38.56 -7.28 -13.79
CA ASN A 306 -37.70 -6.20 -14.30
C ASN A 306 -36.48 -6.78 -15.02
N TYR A 307 -36.21 -6.33 -16.23
CA TYR A 307 -34.98 -6.63 -16.96
C TYR A 307 -34.10 -5.39 -17.00
N THR A 308 -32.78 -5.58 -17.07
CA THR A 308 -31.80 -4.51 -17.10
C THR A 308 -31.04 -4.51 -18.42
N LEU A 309 -30.79 -3.31 -18.95
CA LEU A 309 -30.05 -3.10 -20.18
C LEU A 309 -28.92 -2.11 -19.93
N ASN A 310 -27.69 -2.55 -20.19
CA ASN A 310 -26.48 -1.76 -20.11
C ASN A 310 -26.01 -1.41 -21.52
N LEU A 311 -25.72 -0.12 -21.73
CA LEU A 311 -25.18 0.44 -22.97
C LEU A 311 -23.81 1.04 -22.68
N TYR A 312 -22.81 0.74 -23.51
CA TYR A 312 -21.43 1.18 -23.37
C TYR A 312 -20.99 1.99 -24.59
N ASP A 313 -20.16 3.00 -24.37
CA ASP A 313 -19.51 3.82 -25.38
C ASP A 313 -18.03 4.02 -25.01
N SER A 314 -17.14 3.63 -25.92
CA SER A 314 -15.70 3.63 -25.69
C SER A 314 -15.07 5.03 -25.65
N PHE A 315 -15.71 6.06 -26.20
CA PHE A 315 -15.14 7.41 -26.31
C PHE A 315 -15.89 8.48 -25.50
N GLY A 316 -17.05 8.14 -24.96
CA GLY A 316 -17.77 8.97 -24.00
C GLY A 316 -18.58 10.11 -24.63
N ASP A 317 -18.65 10.17 -25.96
CA ASP A 317 -19.37 11.16 -26.75
C ASP A 317 -20.81 10.77 -27.07
N GLY A 318 -21.27 9.62 -26.56
CA GLY A 318 -22.63 9.12 -26.69
C GLY A 318 -22.77 8.11 -27.82
N TRP A 319 -23.93 7.47 -27.91
CA TRP A 319 -24.18 6.38 -28.88
C TRP A 319 -24.27 6.80 -30.35
N ASN A 320 -23.97 8.07 -30.67
CA ASN A 320 -23.75 8.57 -32.02
C ASN A 320 -24.83 8.16 -33.05
N GLY A 321 -26.10 8.21 -32.60
CA GLY A 321 -27.27 7.89 -33.42
C GLY A 321 -27.64 6.41 -33.47
N SER A 322 -26.86 5.53 -32.84
CA SER A 322 -27.20 4.11 -32.65
C SER A 322 -28.35 3.96 -31.66
N ILE A 323 -29.26 3.02 -31.92
CA ILE A 323 -30.46 2.79 -31.10
C ILE A 323 -30.65 1.29 -30.90
N LEU A 324 -30.79 0.87 -29.65
CA LEU A 324 -31.29 -0.47 -29.32
C LEU A 324 -32.78 -0.39 -28.99
N THR A 325 -33.62 -1.12 -29.72
CA THR A 325 -35.07 -1.12 -29.51
C THR A 325 -35.51 -2.40 -28.84
N VAL A 326 -36.16 -2.29 -27.67
CA VAL A 326 -36.79 -3.41 -26.98
C VAL A 326 -38.28 -3.42 -27.30
N THR A 327 -38.81 -4.53 -27.77
CA THR A 327 -40.24 -4.72 -28.03
C THR A 327 -40.81 -5.77 -27.10
N HIS A 328 -41.82 -5.40 -26.31
CA HIS A 328 -42.52 -6.32 -25.41
C HIS A 328 -44.03 -6.01 -25.42
N ASN A 329 -44.86 -7.05 -25.47
CA ASN A 329 -46.32 -6.93 -25.59
C ASN A 329 -46.79 -6.00 -26.73
N GLY A 330 -46.03 -5.98 -27.85
CA GLY A 330 -46.30 -5.13 -29.01
C GLY A 330 -45.94 -3.64 -28.85
N ILE A 331 -45.33 -3.24 -27.72
CA ILE A 331 -44.82 -1.89 -27.48
C ILE A 331 -43.31 -1.90 -27.71
N SER A 332 -42.82 -1.04 -28.61
CA SER A 332 -41.39 -0.88 -28.92
C SER A 332 -40.85 0.39 -28.28
N THR A 333 -39.78 0.25 -27.49
CA THR A 333 -39.13 1.35 -26.78
C THR A 333 -37.67 1.46 -27.20
N PRO A 334 -37.21 2.61 -27.71
CA PRO A 334 -35.83 2.84 -28.10
C PRO A 334 -34.96 3.29 -26.91
N TYR A 335 -33.74 2.76 -26.84
CA TYR A 335 -32.73 3.08 -25.84
C TYR A 335 -31.43 3.57 -26.53
N THR A 336 -30.92 4.69 -26.04
CA THR A 336 -29.68 5.37 -26.48
C THR A 336 -29.31 6.42 -25.44
N PHE A 337 -28.08 6.94 -25.46
CA PHE A 337 -27.68 8.07 -24.63
C PHE A 337 -26.75 9.03 -25.37
N PHE A 338 -26.74 10.30 -24.96
CA PHE A 338 -26.15 11.39 -25.74
C PHE A 338 -24.72 11.78 -25.34
N THR A 339 -24.27 11.42 -24.14
CA THR A 339 -22.91 11.67 -23.60
C THR A 339 -22.62 10.70 -22.45
N GLY A 340 -21.36 10.33 -22.22
CA GLY A 340 -20.92 9.40 -21.17
C GLY A 340 -20.40 8.09 -21.73
N THR A 341 -19.65 7.28 -20.97
CA THR A 341 -19.13 5.99 -21.46
C THR A 341 -20.05 4.81 -21.16
N PHE A 342 -21.12 5.04 -20.39
CA PHE A 342 -21.99 4.00 -19.86
C PHE A 342 -23.37 4.55 -19.51
N ALA A 343 -24.42 3.77 -19.78
CA ALA A 343 -25.76 4.03 -19.28
C ALA A 343 -26.52 2.72 -19.00
N THR A 344 -27.26 2.69 -17.90
CA THR A 344 -28.14 1.57 -17.52
C THR A 344 -29.60 1.99 -17.60
N PHE A 345 -30.43 1.10 -18.11
CA PHE A 345 -31.88 1.25 -18.19
C PHE A 345 -32.56 0.00 -17.64
N SER A 346 -33.69 0.16 -16.97
CA SER A 346 -34.52 -0.97 -16.52
C SER A 346 -35.93 -0.85 -17.10
N PHE A 347 -36.54 -1.98 -17.42
CA PHE A 347 -37.90 -2.04 -17.96
C PHE A 347 -38.65 -3.30 -17.51
N GLN A 348 -39.98 -3.18 -17.41
CA GLN A 348 -40.87 -4.22 -16.92
C GLN A 348 -41.38 -5.09 -18.06
N VAL A 349 -41.39 -6.41 -17.86
CA VAL A 349 -41.91 -7.40 -18.79
C VAL A 349 -42.86 -8.37 -18.11
N THR A 350 -43.91 -8.78 -18.81
CA THR A 350 -44.93 -9.74 -18.35
C THR A 350 -44.55 -11.16 -18.74
N GLU A 351 -44.65 -12.07 -17.80
CA GLU A 351 -44.33 -13.48 -18.01
C GLU A 351 -45.15 -14.12 -19.16
N GLY A 352 -44.49 -14.99 -19.93
CA GLY A 352 -45.12 -15.77 -20.99
C GLY A 352 -45.33 -15.02 -22.31
N LEU A 353 -44.91 -13.75 -22.41
CA LEU A 353 -44.91 -12.96 -23.64
C LEU A 353 -43.49 -12.77 -24.20
N PRO A 354 -43.28 -12.69 -25.52
CA PRO A 354 -41.94 -12.54 -26.08
C PRO A 354 -41.33 -11.15 -25.82
N ILE A 355 -40.02 -11.12 -25.68
CA ILE A 355 -39.18 -9.92 -25.71
C ILE A 355 -38.28 -9.98 -26.95
N ILE A 356 -38.30 -8.90 -27.75
CA ILE A 356 -37.54 -8.80 -29.00
C ILE A 356 -36.58 -7.61 -28.91
N LEU A 357 -35.29 -7.83 -29.15
CA LEU A 357 -34.30 -6.75 -29.26
C LEU A 357 -33.93 -6.55 -30.72
N SER A 358 -33.89 -5.29 -31.14
CA SER A 358 -33.46 -4.91 -32.47
C SER A 358 -32.48 -3.74 -32.43
N TYR A 359 -31.29 -3.95 -32.98
CA TYR A 359 -30.26 -2.92 -33.07
C TYR A 359 -30.34 -2.17 -34.41
N SER A 360 -30.30 -0.83 -34.34
CA SER A 360 -30.24 0.07 -35.48
C SER A 360 -28.94 0.89 -35.42
N PRO A 361 -28.10 0.84 -36.46
CA PRO A 361 -26.79 1.48 -36.44
C PRO A 361 -26.82 3.00 -36.55
N GLY A 362 -25.84 3.64 -35.91
CA GLY A 362 -25.54 5.08 -35.97
C GLY A 362 -24.36 5.44 -36.89
N THR A 363 -23.73 6.59 -36.66
CA THR A 363 -22.61 7.08 -37.49
C THR A 363 -21.25 6.48 -37.13
N PHE A 364 -21.13 5.85 -35.97
CA PHE A 364 -19.90 5.26 -35.45
C PHE A 364 -20.24 3.96 -34.69
N GLU A 365 -20.38 2.86 -35.44
CA GLU A 365 -20.79 1.56 -34.88
C GLU A 365 -19.66 0.85 -34.12
N ASN A 366 -18.40 1.27 -34.33
CA ASN A 366 -17.20 0.58 -33.84
C ASN A 366 -16.82 0.91 -32.38
N GLU A 367 -17.64 1.68 -31.68
CA GLU A 367 -17.38 2.16 -30.31
C GLU A 367 -18.50 1.81 -29.32
N VAL A 368 -19.62 1.26 -29.81
CA VAL A 368 -20.81 0.95 -29.01
C VAL A 368 -20.93 -0.55 -28.73
N THR A 369 -21.39 -0.91 -27.53
CA THR A 369 -21.58 -2.30 -27.07
C THR A 369 -22.74 -2.33 -26.08
N TYR A 370 -23.51 -3.43 -26.01
CA TYR A 370 -24.64 -3.53 -25.07
C TYR A 370 -24.81 -4.93 -24.50
N GLU A 371 -25.42 -4.97 -23.31
CA GLU A 371 -25.69 -6.18 -22.54
C GLU A 371 -27.09 -6.10 -21.90
N MET A 372 -27.84 -7.19 -21.96
CA MET A 372 -29.15 -7.34 -21.34
C MET A 372 -29.11 -8.44 -20.29
N PHE A 373 -29.67 -8.15 -19.12
CA PHE A 373 -29.72 -9.04 -17.96
C PHE A 373 -31.16 -9.38 -17.60
N ASP A 374 -31.36 -10.61 -17.14
CA ASP A 374 -32.61 -11.08 -16.54
C ASP A 374 -32.85 -10.46 -15.14
N PRO A 375 -34.01 -10.70 -14.51
CA PRO A 375 -34.33 -10.17 -13.19
C PRO A 375 -33.43 -10.69 -12.06
N ASP A 376 -32.73 -11.81 -12.27
CA ASP A 376 -31.78 -12.39 -11.31
C ASP A 376 -30.34 -11.87 -11.54
N GLY A 377 -30.14 -10.97 -12.51
CA GLY A 377 -28.84 -10.39 -12.85
C GLY A 377 -27.98 -11.26 -13.77
N GLY A 378 -28.53 -12.34 -14.32
CA GLY A 378 -27.86 -13.18 -15.32
C GLY A 378 -27.79 -12.50 -16.68
N LEU A 379 -26.63 -12.52 -17.34
CA LEU A 379 -26.46 -11.99 -18.70
C LEU A 379 -27.22 -12.87 -19.70
N LEU A 380 -28.30 -12.34 -20.27
CA LEU A 380 -29.11 -13.02 -21.29
C LEU A 380 -28.53 -12.86 -22.69
N PHE A 381 -28.08 -11.66 -23.02
CA PHE A 381 -27.58 -11.36 -24.36
C PHE A 381 -26.67 -10.13 -24.34
N GLY A 382 -25.54 -10.18 -25.05
CA GLY A 382 -24.68 -9.04 -25.27
C GLY A 382 -24.05 -9.11 -26.65
N ASP A 383 -23.81 -7.94 -27.26
CA ASP A 383 -23.18 -7.84 -28.58
C ASP A 383 -22.09 -6.76 -28.54
N GLY A 384 -20.90 -7.12 -29.06
CA GLY A 384 -19.64 -6.40 -28.88
C GLY A 384 -19.49 -5.14 -29.74
N THR A 385 -18.24 -4.67 -29.94
CA THR A 385 -17.91 -3.38 -30.61
C THR A 385 -18.25 -3.31 -32.11
N PHE A 386 -19.03 -4.24 -32.65
CA PHE A 386 -19.63 -4.19 -33.98
C PHE A 386 -21.00 -4.88 -33.93
N PRO A 387 -22.03 -4.26 -33.34
CA PRO A 387 -23.26 -4.97 -33.08
C PRO A 387 -24.01 -5.33 -34.38
N THR A 388 -24.62 -6.51 -34.37
CA THR A 388 -25.32 -7.06 -35.53
C THR A 388 -26.59 -6.26 -35.82
N VAL A 389 -26.73 -5.76 -37.04
CA VAL A 389 -27.88 -4.94 -37.46
C VAL A 389 -29.15 -5.80 -37.62
N GLY A 390 -30.25 -5.39 -36.99
CA GLY A 390 -31.56 -6.05 -37.10
C GLY A 390 -32.04 -6.68 -35.80
N GLU A 391 -32.94 -7.66 -35.89
CA GLU A 391 -33.41 -8.44 -34.74
C GLU A 391 -32.29 -9.36 -34.26
N VAL A 392 -31.85 -9.15 -33.03
CA VAL A 392 -30.67 -9.82 -32.44
C VAL A 392 -31.06 -10.81 -31.32
N TYR A 393 -32.24 -10.63 -30.72
CA TYR A 393 -32.74 -11.49 -29.65
C TYR A 393 -34.27 -11.58 -29.73
N ASN A 394 -34.84 -12.77 -29.54
CA ASN A 394 -36.28 -13.01 -29.55
C ASN A 394 -36.62 -14.28 -28.77
N GLU A 395 -36.96 -14.11 -27.49
CA GLU A 395 -37.30 -15.21 -26.60
C GLU A 395 -38.56 -14.91 -25.78
N ILE A 396 -39.18 -15.96 -25.20
CA ILE A 396 -40.33 -15.82 -24.30
C ILE A 396 -39.82 -15.39 -22.92
N VAL A 397 -40.44 -14.36 -22.34
CA VAL A 397 -40.13 -13.92 -20.97
C VAL A 397 -40.49 -15.04 -20.00
N ILE A 398 -39.48 -15.48 -19.26
CA ILE A 398 -39.62 -16.36 -18.11
C ILE A 398 -39.37 -15.47 -16.89
N CYS A 399 -40.35 -15.39 -15.99
CA CYS A 399 -40.10 -14.87 -14.66
C CYS A 399 -39.78 -16.11 -13.78
N PRO A 400 -38.75 -16.07 -12.93
CA PRO A 400 -38.43 -17.23 -12.09
C PRO A 400 -39.59 -17.56 -11.14
N ASP A 401 -40.12 -18.79 -11.18
CA ASP A 401 -41.15 -19.30 -10.25
C ASP A 401 -40.72 -19.19 -8.77
N CYS A 402 -39.41 -19.16 -8.54
CA CYS A 402 -38.81 -18.95 -7.23
C CYS A 402 -37.73 -17.89 -7.36
N GLN A 403 -38.08 -16.66 -7.00
CA GLN A 403 -37.20 -15.50 -7.11
C GLN A 403 -35.96 -15.71 -6.24
N ALA A 404 -34.80 -15.50 -6.83
CA ALA A 404 -33.54 -15.52 -6.11
C ALA A 404 -33.45 -14.30 -5.18
N VAL A 405 -32.71 -14.44 -4.07
CA VAL A 405 -32.46 -13.30 -3.19
C VAL A 405 -31.70 -12.23 -3.98
N ASN A 406 -32.05 -10.94 -3.81
CA ASN A 406 -31.28 -9.88 -4.44
C ASN A 406 -29.87 -9.85 -3.83
N ILE A 407 -28.83 -10.06 -4.64
CA ILE A 407 -27.45 -10.07 -4.12
C ILE A 407 -27.08 -8.77 -3.39
N ALA A 408 -27.66 -7.63 -3.79
CA ALA A 408 -27.44 -6.34 -3.16
C ALA A 408 -28.19 -6.17 -1.82
N SER A 409 -29.15 -7.03 -1.50
CA SER A 409 -29.82 -7.06 -0.19
C SER A 409 -29.16 -8.02 0.80
N ILE A 410 -28.23 -8.87 0.35
CA ILE A 410 -27.47 -9.74 1.25
C ILE A 410 -26.48 -8.89 2.04
N VAL A 411 -26.70 -8.80 3.34
CA VAL A 411 -25.85 -8.06 4.28
C VAL A 411 -25.28 -9.07 5.27
N ILE A 412 -23.95 -9.08 5.40
CA ILE A 412 -23.28 -9.87 6.42
C ILE A 412 -22.86 -8.92 7.55
N SER A 413 -23.40 -9.16 8.74
CA SER A 413 -23.23 -8.34 9.95
C SER A 413 -22.92 -9.23 11.14
N ASP A 414 -22.64 -8.62 12.30
CA ASP A 414 -22.31 -9.32 13.55
C ASP A 414 -21.31 -10.48 13.34
N ILE A 415 -20.32 -10.22 12.49
CA ILE A 415 -19.23 -11.14 12.21
C ILE A 415 -18.34 -11.14 13.44
N ASP A 416 -18.13 -12.31 14.04
CA ASP A 416 -17.17 -12.54 15.11
C ASP A 416 -16.17 -13.62 14.70
N THR A 417 -15.37 -14.05 15.68
CA THR A 417 -14.29 -15.04 15.53
C THR A 417 -14.72 -16.42 15.03
N SER A 418 -16.00 -16.73 15.14
CA SER A 418 -16.56 -18.05 14.91
C SER A 418 -17.99 -18.03 14.37
N SER A 419 -18.56 -16.85 14.19
CA SER A 419 -19.92 -16.67 13.72
C SER A 419 -20.07 -15.46 12.81
N ALA A 420 -21.11 -15.46 11.99
CA ALA A 420 -21.51 -14.30 11.21
C ALA A 420 -23.01 -14.34 10.97
N GLN A 421 -23.65 -13.19 11.04
CA GLN A 421 -25.06 -13.04 10.75
C GLN A 421 -25.24 -12.67 9.29
N VAL A 422 -25.97 -13.49 8.53
CA VAL A 422 -26.33 -13.23 7.14
C VAL A 422 -27.79 -12.80 7.10
N ASP A 423 -28.04 -11.58 6.67
CA ASP A 423 -29.36 -10.97 6.51
C ASP A 423 -29.66 -10.72 5.03
N TRP A 424 -30.95 -10.74 4.65
CA TRP A 424 -31.38 -10.44 3.29
C TRP A 424 -32.85 -10.01 3.23
N ASP A 425 -33.25 -9.39 2.13
CA ASP A 425 -34.67 -9.09 1.91
C ASP A 425 -35.46 -10.38 1.68
N VAL A 426 -36.52 -10.56 2.47
CA VAL A 426 -37.41 -11.74 2.37
C VAL A 426 -38.07 -11.78 1.00
N ILE A 427 -37.92 -12.91 0.30
CA ILE A 427 -38.66 -13.23 -0.90
C ILE A 427 -40.07 -13.71 -0.51
N PRO A 428 -41.15 -13.00 -0.90
CA PRO A 428 -42.51 -13.32 -0.46
C PRO A 428 -43.01 -14.71 -0.84
N THR A 429 -42.44 -15.31 -1.89
CA THR A 429 -42.80 -16.64 -2.42
C THR A 429 -41.97 -17.79 -1.82
N ALA A 430 -40.91 -17.50 -1.06
CA ALA A 430 -40.05 -18.50 -0.46
C ALA A 430 -40.63 -19.02 0.88
N GLN A 431 -40.72 -20.35 1.03
CA GLN A 431 -41.10 -21.01 2.28
C GLN A 431 -39.91 -21.22 3.22
N SER A 432 -38.71 -21.30 2.65
CA SER A 432 -37.44 -21.40 3.37
C SER A 432 -36.28 -21.02 2.43
N TYR A 433 -35.07 -21.03 2.96
CA TYR A 433 -33.83 -20.72 2.25
C TYR A 433 -32.79 -21.78 2.61
N ILE A 434 -31.95 -22.13 1.64
CA ILE A 434 -30.74 -22.93 1.83
C ILE A 434 -29.56 -21.97 1.77
N ILE A 435 -28.74 -21.98 2.81
CA ILE A 435 -27.53 -21.17 2.91
C ILE A 435 -26.35 -22.12 2.81
N GLU A 436 -25.58 -22.00 1.73
CA GLU A 436 -24.36 -22.77 1.53
C GLU A 436 -23.16 -21.86 1.76
N TYR A 437 -22.28 -22.24 2.69
CA TYR A 437 -21.12 -21.44 3.06
C TYR A 437 -19.87 -22.28 3.26
N GLY A 438 -18.71 -21.71 2.98
CA GLY A 438 -17.42 -22.39 3.09
C GLY A 438 -16.26 -21.43 2.91
N PRO A 439 -15.01 -21.87 3.13
CA PRO A 439 -13.85 -21.01 2.91
C PRO A 439 -13.87 -20.38 1.51
N ALA A 440 -13.47 -19.12 1.40
CA ALA A 440 -13.57 -18.35 0.18
C ALA A 440 -12.94 -19.10 -1.02
N GLY A 441 -13.67 -19.14 -2.14
CA GLY A 441 -13.32 -19.92 -3.33
C GLY A 441 -13.75 -21.39 -3.30
N PHE A 442 -14.58 -21.84 -2.36
CA PHE A 442 -15.09 -23.22 -2.37
C PHE A 442 -16.05 -23.44 -3.56
N PRO A 443 -16.05 -24.63 -4.21
CA PRO A 443 -16.97 -24.91 -5.30
C PRO A 443 -18.42 -25.07 -4.77
N LEU A 444 -19.38 -24.42 -5.43
CA LEU A 444 -20.81 -24.55 -5.13
C LEU A 444 -21.25 -26.03 -5.10
N GLY A 445 -21.98 -26.45 -4.07
CA GLY A 445 -22.32 -27.84 -3.75
C GLY A 445 -21.34 -28.58 -2.82
N PHE A 446 -20.23 -27.96 -2.41
CA PHE A 446 -19.22 -28.53 -1.50
C PHE A 446 -19.09 -27.78 -0.17
N GLY A 447 -19.91 -26.75 0.05
CA GLY A 447 -19.96 -25.98 1.29
C GLY A 447 -20.76 -26.67 2.38
N LEU A 448 -20.72 -26.08 3.57
CA LEU A 448 -21.62 -26.41 4.67
C LEU A 448 -23.00 -25.85 4.38
N LEU A 449 -24.04 -26.63 4.66
CA LEU A 449 -25.43 -26.24 4.42
C LEU A 449 -26.11 -25.88 5.73
N ASP A 450 -26.79 -24.75 5.74
CA ASP A 450 -27.75 -24.35 6.75
C ASP A 450 -29.12 -24.04 6.09
N THR A 451 -30.18 -24.00 6.88
CA THR A 451 -31.53 -23.69 6.39
C THR A 451 -32.22 -22.67 7.28
N ALA A 452 -32.84 -21.66 6.67
CA ALA A 452 -33.59 -20.63 7.38
C ALA A 452 -35.01 -20.51 6.84
N ILE A 453 -35.98 -20.19 7.69
CA ILE A 453 -37.36 -19.85 7.24
C ILE A 453 -37.46 -18.35 6.96
N THR A 454 -36.73 -17.54 7.71
CA THR A 454 -36.60 -16.09 7.54
C THR A 454 -35.18 -15.65 7.90
N PRO A 455 -34.66 -14.59 7.28
CA PRO A 455 -33.45 -13.92 7.74
C PRO A 455 -33.70 -13.07 9.00
N PRO A 456 -32.64 -12.71 9.74
CA PRO A 456 -31.25 -13.12 9.52
C PRO A 456 -30.96 -14.55 10.03
N VAL A 457 -29.94 -15.21 9.46
CA VAL A 457 -29.40 -16.50 9.94
C VAL A 457 -27.99 -16.29 10.51
N THR A 458 -27.67 -16.95 11.61
CA THR A 458 -26.31 -16.90 12.19
C THR A 458 -25.56 -18.17 11.82
N LEU A 459 -24.56 -18.02 10.95
CA LEU A 459 -23.58 -19.07 10.67
C LEU A 459 -22.68 -19.21 11.91
N THR A 460 -22.45 -20.43 12.39
CA THR A 460 -21.65 -20.68 13.60
C THR A 460 -20.63 -21.79 13.37
N GLY A 461 -19.58 -21.85 14.18
CA GLY A 461 -18.51 -22.83 14.02
C GLY A 461 -17.55 -22.51 12.87
N LEU A 462 -17.48 -21.23 12.50
CA LEU A 462 -16.51 -20.70 11.56
C LEU A 462 -15.13 -20.63 12.22
N ASN A 463 -14.08 -20.67 11.41
CA ASN A 463 -12.70 -20.54 11.87
C ASN A 463 -12.31 -19.06 11.82
N PRO A 464 -11.67 -18.51 12.86
CA PRO A 464 -11.27 -17.11 12.91
C PRO A 464 -10.28 -16.75 11.79
N CYS A 465 -10.32 -15.51 11.32
CA CYS A 465 -9.50 -14.99 10.21
C CYS A 465 -9.63 -15.78 8.89
N VAL A 466 -10.70 -16.54 8.69
CA VAL A 466 -10.95 -17.24 7.42
C VAL A 466 -11.95 -16.43 6.62
N GLY A 467 -11.61 -16.16 5.35
CA GLY A 467 -12.56 -15.65 4.37
C GLY A 467 -13.57 -16.75 4.04
N TYR A 468 -14.84 -16.40 3.98
CA TYR A 468 -15.95 -17.28 3.67
C TYR A 468 -16.75 -16.72 2.52
N ASP A 469 -17.17 -17.61 1.63
CA ASP A 469 -18.18 -17.35 0.62
C ASP A 469 -19.53 -17.82 1.15
N VAL A 470 -20.59 -17.05 0.89
CA VAL A 470 -21.97 -17.45 1.16
C VAL A 470 -22.79 -17.44 -0.12
N PHE A 471 -23.57 -18.50 -0.32
CA PHE A 471 -24.58 -18.61 -1.35
C PHE A 471 -25.96 -18.84 -0.70
N ILE A 472 -26.98 -18.12 -1.19
CA ILE A 472 -28.35 -18.26 -0.69
C ILE A 472 -29.25 -18.76 -1.81
N THR A 473 -30.03 -19.80 -1.54
CA THR A 473 -31.02 -20.38 -2.46
C THR A 473 -32.40 -20.30 -1.83
N SER A 474 -33.36 -19.63 -2.49
CA SER A 474 -34.76 -19.60 -2.06
C SER A 474 -35.43 -20.95 -2.33
N VAL A 475 -36.25 -21.42 -1.39
CA VAL A 475 -37.04 -22.66 -1.49
C VAL A 475 -38.52 -22.29 -1.48
N CYS A 476 -39.15 -22.24 -2.65
CA CYS A 476 -40.55 -21.85 -2.78
C CYS A 476 -41.50 -23.05 -2.67
N SER A 477 -41.00 -24.28 -2.94
CA SER A 477 -41.67 -25.55 -2.62
C SER A 477 -40.62 -26.67 -2.51
N PRO A 478 -40.97 -27.88 -1.99
CA PRO A 478 -40.02 -29.01 -1.91
C PRO A 478 -39.34 -29.41 -3.23
N ASP A 479 -39.95 -29.07 -4.38
CA ASP A 479 -39.43 -29.36 -5.72
C ASP A 479 -39.07 -28.08 -6.52
N THR A 480 -39.06 -26.90 -5.88
CA THR A 480 -38.85 -25.60 -6.57
C THR A 480 -37.86 -24.73 -5.80
N LEU A 481 -36.65 -24.59 -6.35
CA LEU A 481 -35.53 -23.81 -5.82
C LEU A 481 -35.17 -22.66 -6.77
N SER A 482 -34.70 -21.53 -6.25
CA SER A 482 -34.04 -20.50 -7.07
C SER A 482 -32.64 -20.97 -7.52
N LEU A 483 -31.95 -20.19 -8.35
CA LEU A 483 -30.50 -20.31 -8.48
C LEU A 483 -29.82 -19.84 -7.18
N PRO A 484 -28.67 -20.44 -6.78
CA PRO A 484 -27.89 -19.96 -5.64
C PRO A 484 -27.26 -18.60 -5.94
N VAL A 485 -27.46 -17.63 -5.05
CA VAL A 485 -26.96 -16.25 -5.20
C VAL A 485 -25.75 -16.06 -4.31
N GLY A 486 -24.61 -15.75 -4.92
CA GLY A 486 -23.31 -15.57 -4.27
C GLY A 486 -22.16 -15.70 -5.29
N PRO A 487 -20.89 -15.73 -4.84
CA PRO A 487 -20.50 -15.64 -3.44
C PRO A 487 -20.64 -14.20 -2.92
N VAL A 488 -21.22 -14.05 -1.73
CA VAL A 488 -21.03 -12.85 -0.91
C VAL A 488 -19.95 -13.16 0.10
N GLU A 489 -18.83 -12.46 -0.03
CA GLU A 489 -17.63 -12.73 0.75
C GLU A 489 -17.69 -11.98 2.09
N PHE A 490 -17.32 -12.66 3.16
CA PHE A 490 -17.03 -12.05 4.46
C PHE A 490 -15.81 -12.72 5.09
N MET A 491 -15.22 -12.08 6.09
CA MET A 491 -14.10 -12.66 6.82
C MET A 491 -14.44 -12.62 8.31
N THR A 492 -14.42 -13.77 8.96
CA THR A 492 -14.60 -13.86 10.42
C THR A 492 -13.55 -13.04 11.15
N ASP A 493 -13.94 -12.41 12.25
CA ASP A 493 -13.04 -11.58 13.02
C ASP A 493 -11.84 -12.37 13.55
N PRO A 494 -10.69 -11.71 13.75
CA PRO A 494 -9.61 -12.28 14.54
C PRO A 494 -10.06 -12.48 15.99
N PRO A 495 -9.51 -13.45 16.73
CA PRO A 495 -9.77 -13.60 18.16
C PRO A 495 -9.57 -12.26 18.90
N GLY A 496 -10.65 -11.62 19.39
CA GLY A 496 -10.56 -10.45 20.28
C GLY A 496 -11.10 -9.08 19.81
N SER A 497 -12.06 -8.99 18.87
CA SER A 497 -12.61 -7.72 18.37
C SER A 497 -13.73 -7.09 19.23
N ALA A 498 -13.36 -6.27 20.23
CA ALA A 498 -14.23 -5.19 20.73
C ALA A 498 -13.39 -4.06 21.35
N GLY A 499 -12.58 -3.37 20.54
CA GLY A 499 -11.77 -2.22 20.96
C GLY A 499 -12.16 -0.91 20.25
N PRO A 500 -11.99 0.27 20.89
CA PRO A 500 -12.19 1.57 20.24
C PRO A 500 -11.22 1.77 19.05
N PRO A 501 -11.60 2.56 18.02
CA PRO A 501 -10.75 2.81 16.86
C PRO A 501 -9.45 3.53 17.27
N CYS A 502 -8.34 3.09 16.68
CA CYS A 502 -7.05 3.73 16.80
C CYS A 502 -7.02 5.00 15.95
N ILE A 503 -6.66 6.13 16.56
CA ILE A 503 -6.66 7.43 15.88
C ILE A 503 -5.23 7.78 15.46
N TYR A 504 -4.97 7.79 14.16
CA TYR A 504 -3.70 8.23 13.59
C TYR A 504 -3.78 9.73 13.24
N THR A 505 -2.66 10.43 13.32
CA THR A 505 -2.57 11.86 12.98
C THR A 505 -1.76 12.07 11.72
N LEU A 506 -2.31 12.76 10.72
CA LEU A 506 -1.59 13.24 9.54
C LEU A 506 -1.32 14.74 9.69
N ASN A 507 -0.06 15.12 9.74
CA ASN A 507 0.39 16.52 9.71
C ASN A 507 0.94 16.86 8.32
N MET A 508 0.50 17.99 7.78
CA MET A 508 0.81 18.47 6.43
C MET A 508 1.38 19.88 6.49
N TYR A 509 2.48 20.14 5.78
CA TYR A 509 3.20 21.41 5.80
C TYR A 509 3.37 22.01 4.41
N ASP A 510 3.28 23.33 4.33
CA ASP A 510 3.58 24.13 3.14
C ASP A 510 4.50 25.30 3.52
N SER A 511 5.64 25.41 2.85
CA SER A 511 6.67 26.40 3.17
C SER A 511 6.29 27.84 2.77
N PHE A 512 5.37 28.03 1.82
CA PHE A 512 5.04 29.37 1.27
C PHE A 512 3.64 29.86 1.59
N GLY A 513 2.76 28.99 2.10
CA GLY A 513 1.47 29.37 2.67
C GLY A 513 0.32 29.43 1.67
N ASP A 514 0.55 29.03 0.41
CA ASP A 514 -0.44 29.05 -0.67
C ASP A 514 -1.12 27.69 -0.89
N GLY A 515 -0.82 26.69 -0.05
CA GLY A 515 -1.42 25.37 -0.08
C GLY A 515 -0.62 24.39 -0.93
N TRP A 516 -1.09 23.14 -1.02
CA TRP A 516 -0.31 22.06 -1.65
C TRP A 516 -0.28 22.06 -3.19
N ASN A 517 -0.78 23.12 -3.84
CA ASN A 517 -0.62 23.38 -5.27
C ASN A 517 -0.92 22.18 -6.21
N GLY A 518 -1.91 21.36 -5.83
CA GLY A 518 -2.35 20.17 -6.56
C GLY A 518 -1.86 18.83 -5.99
N SER A 519 -0.98 18.83 -4.99
CA SER A 519 -0.55 17.62 -4.29
C SER A 519 -1.61 17.14 -3.29
N PHE A 520 -1.73 15.82 -3.10
CA PHE A 520 -2.61 15.20 -2.10
C PHE A 520 -2.15 13.80 -1.68
N LEU A 521 -2.56 13.38 -0.48
CA LEU A 521 -2.41 12.01 0.02
C LEU A 521 -3.72 11.24 -0.11
N THR A 522 -3.67 10.02 -0.63
CA THR A 522 -4.80 9.09 -0.66
C THR A 522 -4.64 8.05 0.43
N VAL A 523 -5.60 7.97 1.36
CA VAL A 523 -5.67 6.92 2.38
C VAL A 523 -6.77 5.95 2.00
N THR A 524 -6.42 4.67 1.89
CA THR A 524 -7.32 3.58 1.52
C THR A 524 -7.54 2.67 2.72
N LEU A 525 -8.80 2.53 3.15
CA LEU A 525 -9.25 1.66 4.22
C LEU A 525 -10.28 0.69 3.65
N MET A 526 -10.01 -0.62 3.71
CA MET A 526 -10.89 -1.67 3.17
C MET A 526 -11.38 -1.39 1.73
N GLY A 527 -10.49 -0.90 0.86
CA GLY A 527 -10.81 -0.57 -0.54
C GLY A 527 -11.45 0.82 -0.76
N ASN A 528 -11.93 1.50 0.27
CA ASN A 528 -12.43 2.87 0.17
C ASN A 528 -11.30 3.90 0.31
N SER A 529 -11.16 4.80 -0.66
CA SER A 529 -10.06 5.77 -0.74
C SER A 529 -10.53 7.20 -0.47
N THR A 530 -9.79 7.94 0.36
CA THR A 530 -10.05 9.35 0.69
C THR A 530 -8.81 10.20 0.43
N ASN A 531 -8.97 11.35 -0.23
CA ASN A 531 -7.88 12.27 -0.56
C ASN A 531 -7.78 13.43 0.44
N TYR A 532 -6.56 13.74 0.89
CA TYR A 532 -6.25 14.81 1.84
C TYR A 532 -5.29 15.83 1.20
N THR A 533 -5.68 17.10 1.25
CA THR A 533 -4.94 18.27 0.78
C THR A 533 -5.48 19.53 1.46
N PHE A 534 -4.83 20.69 1.27
CA PHE A 534 -5.36 21.96 1.74
C PHE A 534 -4.96 23.13 0.83
N THR A 535 -5.82 24.15 0.77
CA THR A 535 -5.81 25.19 -0.29
C THR A 535 -5.12 26.50 0.08
N THR A 536 -4.89 26.78 1.36
CA THR A 536 -4.15 27.96 1.87
C THR A 536 -3.66 27.69 3.29
N GLY A 537 -2.53 28.27 3.70
CA GLY A 537 -1.93 28.11 5.03
C GLY A 537 -0.56 27.43 4.97
N THR A 538 0.22 27.42 6.06
CA THR A 538 1.54 26.75 6.10
C THR A 538 1.52 25.39 6.81
N PHE A 539 0.37 25.03 7.40
CA PHE A 539 0.20 23.82 8.20
C PHE A 539 -1.27 23.40 8.27
N ALA A 540 -1.52 22.09 8.17
CA ALA A 540 -2.81 21.47 8.41
C ALA A 540 -2.62 20.12 9.12
N THR A 541 -3.61 19.71 9.91
CA THR A 541 -3.61 18.43 10.61
C THR A 541 -4.96 17.72 10.43
N VAL A 542 -4.92 16.40 10.28
CA VAL A 542 -6.08 15.55 10.05
C VAL A 542 -6.00 14.32 10.95
N GLN A 543 -7.12 13.91 11.54
CA GLN A 543 -7.24 12.69 12.34
C GLN A 543 -7.86 11.58 11.48
N ILE A 544 -7.24 10.40 11.48
CA ILE A 544 -7.63 9.23 10.69
C ILE A 544 -7.99 8.10 11.67
N PRO A 545 -9.28 7.88 11.97
CA PRO A 545 -9.71 6.77 12.82
C PRO A 545 -9.69 5.45 12.03
N VAL A 546 -9.02 4.44 12.57
CA VAL A 546 -8.92 3.10 11.98
C VAL A 546 -9.18 2.03 13.04
N PHE A 547 -10.06 1.07 12.77
CA PHE A 547 -10.29 -0.04 13.68
C PHE A 547 -9.10 -0.99 13.75
N ALA A 548 -8.93 -1.63 14.90
CA ALA A 548 -7.87 -2.60 15.11
C ALA A 548 -7.95 -3.75 14.07
N ASN A 549 -6.78 -4.26 13.70
CA ASN A 549 -6.52 -5.27 12.69
C ASN A 549 -6.91 -4.93 11.23
N LEU A 550 -7.25 -3.68 10.90
CA LEU A 550 -7.54 -3.29 9.51
C LEU A 550 -6.28 -2.86 8.72
N PRO A 551 -6.17 -3.25 7.44
CA PRO A 551 -5.10 -2.76 6.56
C PRO A 551 -5.33 -1.28 6.17
N VAL A 552 -4.28 -0.49 6.32
CA VAL A 552 -4.19 0.92 5.95
C VAL A 552 -3.15 1.06 4.86
N VAL A 553 -3.58 1.54 3.68
CA VAL A 553 -2.70 1.86 2.57
C VAL A 553 -2.71 3.37 2.36
N ILE A 554 -1.53 3.98 2.25
CA ILE A 554 -1.38 5.41 2.02
C ILE A 554 -0.52 5.62 0.79
N SER A 555 -0.95 6.50 -0.11
CA SER A 555 -0.23 6.86 -1.33
C SER A 555 -0.19 8.37 -1.52
N PHE A 556 0.91 8.87 -2.10
CA PHE A 556 1.12 10.29 -2.39
C PHE A 556 1.02 10.57 -3.89
N THR A 557 0.33 11.65 -4.24
CA THR A 557 0.27 12.19 -5.61
C THR A 557 0.84 13.61 -5.62
N GLY A 558 1.86 13.85 -6.45
CA GLY A 558 2.53 15.13 -6.56
C GLY A 558 1.81 16.16 -7.42
N GLY A 559 1.87 17.43 -6.99
CA GLY A 559 1.37 18.62 -7.71
C GLY A 559 2.49 19.55 -8.17
N ALA A 560 2.17 20.82 -8.43
CA ALA A 560 3.16 21.84 -8.75
C ALA A 560 3.92 22.26 -7.47
N PHE A 561 5.24 22.49 -7.57
CA PHE A 561 6.09 23.00 -6.47
C PHE A 561 6.31 22.02 -5.28
N LEU A 562 6.77 20.80 -5.58
CA LEU A 562 7.08 19.75 -4.58
C LEU A 562 8.18 20.12 -3.57
N ASN A 563 9.02 21.11 -3.88
CA ASN A 563 10.05 21.64 -2.98
C ASN A 563 9.49 22.31 -1.71
N GLU A 564 8.19 22.56 -1.68
CA GLU A 564 7.51 23.33 -0.62
C GLU A 564 6.62 22.42 0.25
N THR A 565 6.39 21.17 -0.18
CA THR A 565 5.45 20.20 0.40
C THR A 565 6.16 19.17 1.29
N SER A 566 5.67 18.94 2.52
CA SER A 566 6.11 17.82 3.39
C SER A 566 5.00 17.35 4.34
N TYR A 567 5.11 16.13 4.85
CA TYR A 567 4.11 15.55 5.77
C TYR A 567 4.69 14.48 6.72
N GLU A 568 3.98 14.23 7.81
CA GLU A 568 4.27 13.14 8.76
C GLU A 568 2.98 12.47 9.23
N ILE A 569 3.08 11.17 9.54
CA ILE A 569 1.99 10.33 10.05
C ILE A 569 2.40 9.83 11.44
N LEU A 570 1.55 10.05 12.42
CA LEU A 570 1.76 9.66 13.81
C LEU A 570 0.78 8.56 14.22
N ASP A 571 1.25 7.62 15.03
CA ASP A 571 0.43 6.62 15.70
C ASP A 571 -0.46 7.24 16.81
N PRO A 572 -1.39 6.46 17.41
CA PRO A 572 -2.24 6.96 18.51
C PRO A 572 -1.49 7.40 19.76
N SER A 573 -0.22 7.03 19.91
CA SER A 573 0.65 7.44 21.01
C SER A 573 1.43 8.73 20.70
N GLY A 574 1.32 9.24 19.47
CA GLY A 574 2.01 10.43 19.00
C GLY A 574 3.44 10.17 18.49
N ASN A 575 3.80 8.93 18.18
CA ASN A 575 5.09 8.62 17.56
C ASN A 575 4.98 8.73 16.04
N ILE A 576 5.99 9.30 15.38
CA ILE A 576 6.07 9.34 13.92
C ILE A 576 6.34 7.92 13.41
N ILE A 577 5.43 7.40 12.58
CA ILE A 577 5.57 6.10 11.91
C ILE A 577 5.98 6.24 10.44
N PHE A 578 5.79 7.43 9.87
CA PHE A 578 6.25 7.77 8.52
C PHE A 578 6.36 9.29 8.36
N GLN A 579 7.38 9.76 7.65
CA GLN A 579 7.56 11.17 7.31
C GLN A 579 8.24 11.28 5.94
N ASP A 580 7.86 12.27 5.14
CA ASP A 580 8.42 12.49 3.81
C ASP A 580 8.38 13.97 3.41
N GLY A 581 9.41 14.41 2.69
CA GLY A 581 9.61 15.77 2.21
C GLY A 581 10.64 16.64 2.95
N PRO A 582 10.98 17.84 2.42
CA PRO A 582 10.54 18.37 1.12
C PRO A 582 10.98 17.49 -0.05
N PHE A 583 10.24 17.52 -1.17
CA PHE A 583 10.32 16.56 -2.31
C PHE A 583 9.76 15.14 -2.08
N PRO A 584 8.52 14.99 -1.59
CA PRO A 584 7.92 13.68 -1.35
C PRO A 584 7.78 12.82 -2.63
N GLN A 585 7.99 11.52 -2.49
CA GLN A 585 7.95 10.57 -3.61
C GLN A 585 6.53 10.11 -3.93
N ALA A 586 6.14 10.12 -5.21
CA ALA A 586 4.82 9.65 -5.65
C ALA A 586 4.70 8.12 -5.61
N GLY A 587 3.52 7.60 -5.25
CA GLY A 587 3.24 6.17 -5.17
C GLY A 587 2.72 5.73 -3.80
N ILE A 588 2.67 4.42 -3.54
CA ILE A 588 2.33 3.88 -2.21
C ILE A 588 3.49 4.15 -1.26
N VAL A 589 3.21 4.84 -0.16
CA VAL A 589 4.21 5.28 0.82
C VAL A 589 4.13 4.51 2.14
N LEU A 590 2.96 3.94 2.49
CA LEU A 590 2.81 3.15 3.71
C LEU A 590 1.73 2.06 3.55
N ASN A 591 1.99 0.85 4.05
CA ASN A 591 1.02 -0.26 4.12
C ASN A 591 1.17 -1.05 5.43
N PHE A 592 0.21 -0.93 6.34
CA PHE A 592 0.29 -1.51 7.68
C PHE A 592 -1.07 -1.93 8.23
N ILE A 593 -1.05 -2.75 9.30
CA ILE A 593 -2.25 -3.17 10.02
C ILE A 593 -2.40 -2.30 11.26
N ALA A 594 -3.57 -1.68 11.46
CA ALA A 594 -3.81 -0.85 12.63
C ALA A 594 -3.92 -1.71 13.91
N CYS A 595 -3.17 -1.41 14.97
CA CYS A 595 -3.35 -2.00 16.32
C CYS A 595 -3.48 -3.55 16.41
N PRO A 596 -2.41 -4.31 16.08
CA PRO A 596 -2.40 -5.78 16.12
C PRO A 596 -2.48 -6.39 17.53
N THR A 597 -3.17 -7.53 17.68
CA THR A 597 -3.31 -8.31 18.95
C THR A 597 -2.04 -9.05 19.36
N CYS A 598 -1.20 -9.47 18.39
CA CYS A 598 0.18 -9.88 18.62
C CYS A 598 1.12 -8.79 18.05
N PRO A 599 1.35 -7.70 18.80
CA PRO A 599 2.17 -6.57 18.35
C PRO A 599 3.66 -6.94 18.37
N GLY A 600 4.08 -7.66 17.34
CA GLY A 600 5.47 -7.97 17.06
C GLY A 600 6.31 -6.75 16.68
N PRO A 601 7.57 -6.98 16.29
CA PRO A 601 8.44 -5.93 15.76
C PRO A 601 7.74 -5.15 14.66
N SER A 602 7.95 -3.84 14.62
CA SER A 602 7.50 -2.97 13.54
C SER A 602 8.62 -2.59 12.58
N SER A 603 9.87 -2.82 12.95
CA SER A 603 11.04 -2.64 12.09
C SER A 603 11.83 -3.94 11.98
N PHE A 604 12.33 -4.19 10.79
CA PHE A 604 13.28 -5.25 10.48
C PHE A 604 14.17 -4.68 9.39
N TYR A 605 15.48 -4.65 9.62
CA TYR A 605 16.42 -3.98 8.73
C TYR A 605 17.81 -4.63 8.80
N PRO A 606 18.58 -4.60 7.69
CA PRO A 606 19.97 -5.00 7.72
C PRO A 606 20.77 -4.00 8.56
N VAL A 607 21.63 -4.51 9.43
CA VAL A 607 22.61 -3.71 10.18
C VAL A 607 23.93 -3.67 9.43
N ASP A 608 24.37 -4.82 8.96
CA ASP A 608 25.64 -4.99 8.27
C ASP A 608 25.55 -6.20 7.33
N ILE A 609 26.14 -6.10 6.14
CA ILE A 609 26.14 -7.17 5.15
C ILE A 609 27.59 -7.37 4.70
N ASN A 610 28.10 -8.56 4.99
CA ASN A 610 29.46 -8.99 4.69
C ASN A 610 29.43 -10.04 3.57
N ALA A 611 30.60 -10.52 3.14
CA ALA A 611 30.72 -11.47 2.04
C ALA A 611 30.14 -12.85 2.39
N ASP A 612 30.25 -13.27 3.65
CA ASP A 612 29.82 -14.59 4.13
C ASP A 612 28.81 -14.57 5.27
N ASN A 613 28.41 -13.38 5.70
CA ASN A 613 27.48 -13.20 6.78
C ASN A 613 26.66 -11.92 6.62
N ALA A 614 25.51 -11.87 7.27
CA ALA A 614 24.69 -10.67 7.31
C ALA A 614 24.04 -10.54 8.69
N ILE A 615 24.06 -9.34 9.22
CA ILE A 615 23.49 -8.99 10.51
C ILE A 615 22.17 -8.27 10.27
N PHE A 616 21.11 -8.78 10.88
CA PHE A 616 19.80 -8.14 10.86
C PHE A 616 19.37 -7.79 12.27
N ALA A 617 18.69 -6.65 12.42
CA ALA A 617 18.12 -6.21 13.67
C ALA A 617 16.66 -5.80 13.50
N TRP A 618 15.95 -5.83 14.62
CA TRP A 618 14.55 -5.44 14.72
C TRP A 618 14.29 -4.83 16.09
N ASN A 619 13.22 -4.04 16.21
CA ASN A 619 12.78 -3.58 17.51
C ASN A 619 12.08 -4.70 18.30
N ALA A 620 12.09 -4.58 19.62
CA ALA A 620 11.30 -5.47 20.46
C ALA A 620 9.82 -5.38 20.08
N GLY A 621 9.13 -6.53 20.12
CA GLY A 621 7.67 -6.53 20.11
C GLY A 621 7.16 -5.82 21.36
N LEU A 622 5.93 -5.27 21.29
CA LEU A 622 5.28 -4.70 22.47
C LEU A 622 4.96 -5.80 23.50
N GLU A 623 4.89 -7.06 23.06
CA GLU A 623 4.77 -8.25 23.88
C GLU A 623 6.02 -9.14 23.82
N ALA A 624 6.22 -9.95 24.85
CA ALA A 624 7.29 -10.95 24.87
C ALA A 624 6.95 -12.11 23.93
N GLY A 625 7.94 -12.61 23.18
CA GLY A 625 7.72 -13.66 22.20
C GLY A 625 9.01 -14.25 21.65
N GLN A 626 8.89 -15.12 20.65
CA GLN A 626 10.01 -15.74 19.95
C GLN A 626 10.13 -15.23 18.52
N TYR A 627 11.36 -15.05 18.06
CA TYR A 627 11.68 -14.66 16.70
C TYR A 627 12.14 -15.87 15.90
N LYS A 628 11.66 -15.97 14.66
CA LYS A 628 12.11 -16.96 13.68
C LYS A 628 12.52 -16.22 12.42
N LEU A 629 13.79 -16.31 12.05
CA LEU A 629 14.28 -15.85 10.76
C LEU A 629 14.22 -17.00 9.77
N GLU A 630 13.83 -16.71 8.54
CA GLU A 630 13.92 -17.65 7.43
C GLU A 630 14.55 -16.96 6.23
N TYR A 631 15.66 -17.52 5.73
CA TYR A 631 16.39 -16.96 4.59
C TYR A 631 16.70 -18.02 3.54
N GLY A 632 16.85 -17.59 2.28
CA GLY A 632 17.16 -18.45 1.16
C GLY A 632 17.56 -17.65 -0.08
N PRO A 633 17.90 -18.31 -1.20
CA PRO A 633 18.20 -17.64 -2.46
C PRO A 633 17.07 -16.68 -2.87
N LEU A 634 17.40 -15.64 -3.66
CA LEU A 634 16.42 -14.69 -4.20
C LEU A 634 15.16 -15.39 -4.73
N GLY A 635 13.99 -15.03 -4.20
CA GLY A 635 12.69 -15.57 -4.58
C GLY A 635 12.36 -16.97 -4.03
N PHE A 636 13.08 -17.48 -3.02
CA PHE A 636 12.75 -18.76 -2.41
C PHE A 636 11.32 -18.77 -1.83
N THR A 637 10.67 -19.94 -1.83
CA THR A 637 9.33 -20.09 -1.25
C THR A 637 9.41 -20.16 0.28
N GLN A 638 8.66 -19.32 1.00
CA GLN A 638 8.57 -19.39 2.46
C GLN A 638 8.21 -20.81 2.92
N GLY A 639 8.84 -21.28 4.00
CA GLY A 639 8.79 -22.66 4.47
C GLY A 639 9.86 -23.60 3.86
N THR A 640 10.61 -23.17 2.84
CA THR A 640 11.68 -23.95 2.21
C THR A 640 13.09 -23.42 2.49
N GLY A 641 13.20 -22.25 3.13
CA GLY A 641 14.46 -21.62 3.47
C GLY A 641 15.13 -22.21 4.70
N THR A 642 16.32 -21.69 5.00
CA THR A 642 17.04 -22.01 6.23
C THR A 642 16.47 -21.20 7.38
N VAL A 643 16.17 -21.85 8.50
CA VAL A 643 15.48 -21.25 9.65
C VAL A 643 16.42 -21.07 10.84
N ILE A 644 16.36 -19.90 11.48
CA ILE A 644 17.06 -19.59 12.74
C ILE A 644 16.01 -19.13 13.75
N PHE A 645 16.04 -19.71 14.96
CA PHE A 645 15.21 -19.26 16.09
C PHE A 645 16.07 -18.48 17.07
N THR A 646 15.58 -17.32 17.50
CA THR A 646 16.31 -16.46 18.43
C THR A 646 15.35 -15.69 19.35
N THR A 647 15.87 -15.26 20.49
CA THR A 647 15.17 -14.37 21.43
C THR A 647 15.83 -13.00 21.51
N ASP A 648 16.98 -12.83 20.85
CA ASP A 648 17.68 -11.56 20.77
C ASP A 648 16.98 -10.64 19.75
N LEU A 649 17.31 -9.35 19.78
CA LEU A 649 16.74 -8.35 18.85
C LEU A 649 17.62 -8.15 17.60
N GLN A 650 18.64 -8.99 17.45
CA GLN A 650 19.59 -8.97 16.37
C GLN A 650 20.12 -10.38 16.18
N GLU A 651 20.34 -10.79 14.93
CA GLU A 651 20.89 -12.10 14.60
C GLU A 651 21.93 -11.96 13.48
N THR A 652 22.96 -12.83 13.51
CA THR A 652 23.97 -12.93 12.46
C THR A 652 23.80 -14.23 11.69
N ILE A 653 23.50 -14.11 10.41
CA ILE A 653 23.43 -15.23 9.47
C ILE A 653 24.84 -15.50 8.99
N THR A 654 25.29 -16.75 8.98
CA THR A 654 26.65 -17.12 8.59
C THR A 654 26.64 -18.21 7.53
N GLY A 655 27.75 -18.33 6.78
CA GLY A 655 27.88 -19.33 5.72
C GLY A 655 27.14 -18.96 4.44
N LEU A 656 26.95 -17.66 4.21
CA LEU A 656 26.46 -17.14 2.94
C LEU A 656 27.59 -17.20 1.89
N THR A 657 27.20 -17.25 0.62
CA THR A 657 28.12 -17.15 -0.51
C THR A 657 28.30 -15.67 -0.84
N GLU A 658 29.52 -15.24 -1.17
CA GLU A 658 29.80 -13.85 -1.58
C GLU A 658 29.06 -13.46 -2.87
N ASN A 659 28.85 -12.15 -3.05
CA ASN A 659 28.14 -11.56 -4.21
C ASN A 659 26.82 -12.23 -4.62
N THR A 660 26.09 -12.80 -3.66
CA THR A 660 24.90 -13.62 -3.91
C THR A 660 23.67 -12.94 -3.33
N TYR A 661 22.58 -12.92 -4.10
CA TYR A 661 21.29 -12.38 -3.64
C TYR A 661 20.52 -13.40 -2.79
N TYR A 662 20.02 -12.91 -1.66
CA TYR A 662 19.17 -13.64 -0.73
C TYR A 662 17.91 -12.84 -0.42
N ASP A 663 16.84 -13.56 -0.09
CA ASP A 663 15.69 -13.00 0.60
C ASP A 663 15.67 -13.48 2.04
N ILE A 664 15.18 -12.63 2.94
CA ILE A 664 14.95 -12.99 4.34
C ILE A 664 13.63 -12.48 4.89
N TYR A 665 13.01 -13.30 5.72
CA TYR A 665 11.80 -13.01 6.47
C TYR A 665 12.05 -13.12 7.96
N LEU A 666 11.42 -12.22 8.72
CA LEU A 666 11.31 -12.29 10.18
C LEU A 666 9.87 -12.62 10.55
N PHE A 667 9.70 -13.71 11.28
CA PHE A 667 8.43 -14.10 11.89
C PHE A 667 8.52 -13.87 13.40
N PHE A 668 7.41 -13.50 14.01
CA PHE A 668 7.28 -13.32 15.44
C PHE A 668 6.10 -14.15 15.96
N THR A 669 6.26 -14.75 17.14
CA THR A 669 5.19 -15.49 17.81
C THR A 669 5.11 -15.03 19.26
N CYS A 670 3.92 -14.59 19.70
CA CYS A 670 3.69 -14.11 21.05
C CYS A 670 3.78 -15.26 22.07
N ALA A 671 4.29 -14.97 23.27
CA ALA A 671 4.59 -15.98 24.29
C ALA A 671 3.35 -16.51 25.03
N ASP A 672 2.28 -15.72 25.10
CA ASP A 672 1.16 -15.95 26.01
C ASP A 672 0.04 -16.82 25.38
N ASP A 673 -0.10 -16.79 24.05
CA ASP A 673 -1.15 -17.49 23.29
C ASP A 673 -0.61 -18.32 22.09
N GLY A 674 0.64 -18.10 21.69
CA GLY A 674 1.24 -18.74 20.51
C GLY A 674 0.74 -18.16 19.18
N GLU A 675 0.06 -17.00 19.19
CA GLU A 675 -0.36 -16.31 17.97
C GLU A 675 0.84 -15.77 17.20
N SER A 676 0.75 -15.82 15.87
CA SER A 676 1.81 -15.32 14.99
C SER A 676 1.59 -13.84 14.68
N GLY A 677 2.58 -13.01 14.99
CA GLY A 677 2.61 -11.61 14.62
C GLY A 677 2.87 -11.42 13.11
N LYS A 678 2.78 -10.16 12.64
CA LYS A 678 3.05 -9.81 11.24
C LYS A 678 4.44 -10.31 10.82
N THR A 679 4.50 -11.03 9.71
CA THR A 679 5.78 -11.37 9.07
C THR A 679 6.38 -10.12 8.44
N LEU A 680 7.62 -9.81 8.75
CA LEU A 680 8.38 -8.73 8.12
C LEU A 680 9.29 -9.30 7.05
N GLY A 681 9.35 -8.64 5.89
CA GLY A 681 10.10 -9.08 4.72
C GLY A 681 9.22 -9.35 3.48
N PRO A 682 9.80 -9.82 2.36
CA PRO A 682 11.23 -10.13 2.24
C PRO A 682 12.06 -8.86 2.31
N ILE A 683 13.19 -8.92 3.02
CA ILE A 683 14.31 -8.02 2.75
C ILE A 683 15.19 -8.76 1.75
N THR A 684 15.29 -8.21 0.55
CA THR A 684 16.28 -8.68 -0.43
C THR A 684 17.60 -8.02 -0.13
N PHE A 685 18.66 -8.81 0.01
CA PHE A 685 20.02 -8.32 0.20
C PHE A 685 21.02 -9.11 -0.64
N LYS A 686 22.14 -8.47 -0.99
CA LYS A 686 23.24 -9.10 -1.70
C LYS A 686 24.45 -9.09 -0.77
N THR A 687 25.09 -10.23 -0.56
CA THR A 687 26.40 -10.26 0.09
C THR A 687 27.42 -9.49 -0.76
N ILE A 688 28.44 -8.93 -0.13
CA ILE A 688 29.54 -8.24 -0.82
C ILE A 688 30.62 -9.25 -1.24
N TRP A 689 31.71 -8.77 -1.82
CA TRP A 689 32.89 -9.57 -2.16
C TRP A 689 33.89 -9.64 -0.99
N TYR A 690 34.71 -10.68 -0.92
CA TYR A 690 35.78 -10.75 0.09
C TYR A 690 36.91 -9.74 -0.16
N ASN A 691 37.38 -9.67 -1.41
CA ASN A 691 38.40 -8.71 -1.84
C ASN A 691 37.93 -8.09 -3.15
N ASP A 692 37.78 -6.77 -3.16
CA ASP A 692 37.31 -5.99 -4.30
C ASP A 692 37.79 -4.54 -4.13
N VAL A 693 38.67 -4.08 -5.01
CA VAL A 693 39.24 -2.74 -5.02
C VAL A 693 39.20 -2.19 -6.43
N GLY A 694 38.48 -1.09 -6.59
CA GLY A 694 38.41 -0.37 -7.85
C GLY A 694 38.81 1.10 -7.74
N VAL A 695 38.71 1.78 -8.88
CA VAL A 695 38.90 3.23 -8.97
C VAL A 695 37.52 3.90 -9.01
N SER A 696 37.19 4.66 -7.97
CA SER A 696 35.86 5.25 -7.83
C SER A 696 35.74 6.68 -8.36
N GLY A 697 36.86 7.30 -8.75
CA GLY A 697 36.85 8.61 -9.38
C GLY A 697 38.20 9.29 -9.48
N MET A 698 38.20 10.52 -10.00
CA MET A 698 39.39 11.33 -10.23
C MET A 698 39.22 12.75 -9.66
N LEU A 699 40.29 13.31 -9.11
CA LEU A 699 40.38 14.65 -8.52
C LEU A 699 41.24 15.61 -9.33
N GLU A 700 42.32 15.13 -9.94
CA GLU A 700 43.19 15.93 -10.78
C GLU A 700 43.66 15.08 -11.97
N PRO A 701 43.77 15.68 -13.18
CA PRO A 701 43.66 17.10 -13.46
C PRO A 701 42.20 17.60 -13.48
N THR A 702 41.87 18.58 -12.62
CA THR A 702 40.59 19.29 -12.64
C THR A 702 40.82 20.81 -12.56
N GLY A 703 39.94 21.59 -13.18
CA GLY A 703 39.86 23.03 -12.86
C GLY A 703 40.83 24.00 -13.56
N ALA A 704 41.49 23.64 -14.67
CA ALA A 704 42.08 24.64 -15.56
C ALA A 704 42.06 24.13 -17.01
N GLU A 705 41.02 24.49 -17.77
CA GLU A 705 40.71 24.01 -19.13
C GLU A 705 41.77 24.34 -20.21
N CYS A 706 42.99 24.75 -19.84
CA CYS A 706 44.01 25.18 -20.80
C CYS A 706 45.42 25.47 -20.22
N ASN A 707 45.59 25.56 -18.89
CA ASN A 707 46.86 25.90 -18.22
C ASN A 707 47.44 24.70 -17.44
N LEU A 708 47.44 23.53 -18.06
CA LEU A 708 48.06 22.35 -17.46
C LEU A 708 49.58 22.43 -17.60
N SER A 709 50.27 22.25 -16.48
CA SER A 709 51.73 22.20 -16.44
C SER A 709 52.23 20.89 -17.06
N PRO A 710 53.43 20.86 -17.69
CA PRO A 710 54.10 19.60 -18.01
C PRO A 710 54.33 18.70 -16.77
N ASP A 711 54.36 19.29 -15.57
CA ASP A 711 54.53 18.60 -14.28
C ASP A 711 53.17 18.36 -13.58
N GLN A 712 52.10 18.12 -14.34
CA GLN A 712 50.75 17.95 -13.76
C GLN A 712 50.68 16.72 -12.85
N LEU A 713 50.03 16.86 -11.70
CA LEU A 713 49.73 15.74 -10.82
C LEU A 713 48.45 15.03 -11.27
N ILE A 714 48.47 13.70 -11.28
CA ILE A 714 47.25 12.89 -11.34
C ILE A 714 46.84 12.58 -9.91
N THR A 715 45.58 12.81 -9.58
CA THR A 715 45.01 12.43 -8.28
C THR A 715 43.71 11.67 -8.49
N PHE A 716 43.57 10.49 -7.89
CA PHE A 716 42.38 9.65 -8.02
C PHE A 716 41.98 8.99 -6.70
N TYR A 717 40.76 8.44 -6.69
CA TYR A 717 40.18 7.72 -5.56
C TYR A 717 40.32 6.22 -5.78
N LEU A 718 41.12 5.58 -4.94
CA LEU A 718 41.17 4.14 -4.81
C LEU A 718 40.17 3.73 -3.73
N HIS A 719 39.25 2.81 -4.02
CA HIS A 719 38.20 2.42 -3.08
C HIS A 719 38.15 0.90 -2.91
N ASN A 720 37.99 0.43 -1.67
CA ASN A 720 37.83 -0.98 -1.36
C ASN A 720 36.35 -1.28 -1.14
N PHE A 721 35.72 -1.92 -2.13
CA PHE A 721 34.34 -2.39 -2.11
C PHE A 721 34.19 -3.74 -1.39
N GLY A 722 35.31 -4.43 -1.12
CA GLY A 722 35.36 -5.73 -0.46
C GLY A 722 35.49 -5.67 1.06
N GLN A 723 35.12 -6.79 1.70
CA GLN A 723 35.06 -6.90 3.17
C GLN A 723 36.44 -6.78 3.86
N TYR A 724 37.50 -7.36 3.28
CA TYR A 724 38.81 -7.38 3.92
C TYR A 724 39.64 -6.15 3.57
N PRO A 725 40.44 -5.62 4.52
CA PRO A 725 41.42 -4.58 4.20
C PRO A 725 42.43 -5.07 3.16
N GLN A 726 42.67 -4.26 2.13
CA GLN A 726 43.56 -4.58 1.01
C GLN A 726 44.85 -3.75 1.06
N SER A 727 45.92 -4.27 0.46
CA SER A 727 47.22 -3.61 0.40
C SER A 727 48.03 -4.16 -0.77
N LEU A 728 49.11 -3.47 -1.16
CA LEU A 728 49.93 -3.85 -2.32
C LEU A 728 49.09 -3.90 -3.60
N ILE A 729 48.29 -2.86 -3.82
CA ILE A 729 47.33 -2.79 -4.92
C ILE A 729 48.04 -2.19 -6.14
N PRO A 730 48.26 -2.96 -7.22
CA PRO A 730 48.80 -2.43 -8.45
C PRO A 730 47.74 -1.56 -9.13
N PHE A 731 48.17 -0.43 -9.71
CA PHE A 731 47.33 0.42 -10.53
C PHE A 731 48.11 0.93 -11.74
N ASN A 732 47.40 1.20 -12.82
CA ASN A 732 47.96 1.63 -14.08
C ASN A 732 47.23 2.86 -14.62
N LEU A 733 47.86 3.52 -15.58
CA LEU A 733 47.36 4.70 -16.25
C LEU A 733 47.53 4.53 -17.76
N ALA A 734 46.48 4.84 -18.52
CA ALA A 734 46.55 5.05 -19.96
C ALA A 734 46.02 6.43 -20.32
N ILE A 735 46.64 7.08 -21.30
CA ILE A 735 46.17 8.33 -21.87
C ILE A 735 46.01 8.12 -23.37
N ASN A 736 44.80 8.34 -23.88
CA ASN A 736 44.41 8.08 -25.26
C ASN A 736 44.76 6.63 -25.69
N GLY A 737 44.54 5.66 -24.81
CA GLY A 737 44.83 4.23 -25.03
C GLY A 737 46.31 3.83 -24.97
N VAL A 738 47.23 4.77 -24.68
CA VAL A 738 48.65 4.49 -24.51
C VAL A 738 48.97 4.36 -23.01
N ILE A 739 49.48 3.21 -22.59
CA ILE A 739 49.91 2.98 -21.20
C ILE A 739 51.09 3.91 -20.87
N ILE A 740 50.93 4.69 -19.81
CA ILE A 740 51.90 5.69 -19.36
C ILE A 740 52.69 5.15 -18.16
N PRO A 741 54.04 5.21 -18.17
CA PRO A 741 54.85 4.86 -17.01
C PRO A 741 54.57 5.79 -15.82
N ILE A 742 54.43 5.19 -14.63
CA ILE A 742 54.17 5.89 -13.37
C ILE A 742 55.47 5.96 -12.57
N ASP A 743 56.02 7.15 -12.35
CA ASP A 743 57.27 7.34 -11.62
C ASP A 743 56.99 7.69 -10.14
N PHE A 744 57.26 6.73 -9.22
CA PHE A 744 57.41 6.89 -7.76
C PHE A 744 56.15 7.26 -6.91
N PRO A 745 55.95 6.68 -5.69
CA PRO A 745 56.90 5.91 -4.86
C PRO A 745 57.27 4.48 -5.26
N ASP A 746 56.39 3.73 -5.93
CA ASP A 746 56.61 2.30 -6.19
C ASP A 746 56.05 1.83 -7.55
N ASP A 747 56.27 2.61 -8.63
CA ASP A 747 56.00 2.21 -10.03
C ASP A 747 54.57 1.68 -10.29
N GLY A 748 53.54 2.39 -9.82
CA GLY A 748 52.14 1.94 -9.98
C GLY A 748 51.70 0.92 -8.92
N LEU A 749 52.27 0.96 -7.71
CA LEU A 749 51.86 0.12 -6.59
C LEU A 749 51.47 0.97 -5.37
N TYR A 750 50.23 0.81 -4.89
CA TYR A 750 49.79 1.40 -3.64
C TYR A 750 50.20 0.49 -2.46
N THR A 751 51.12 0.96 -1.61
CA THR A 751 51.66 0.20 -0.47
C THR A 751 50.93 0.43 0.85
N GLY A 752 49.95 1.34 0.87
CA GLY A 752 49.10 1.56 2.04
C GLY A 752 48.16 0.38 2.30
N VAL A 753 47.42 0.46 3.41
CA VAL A 753 46.32 -0.47 3.70
C VAL A 753 45.02 0.30 3.60
N ILE A 754 44.15 -0.07 2.68
CA ILE A 754 42.81 0.48 2.55
C ILE A 754 41.84 -0.39 3.37
N GLY A 755 41.10 0.24 4.29
CA GLY A 755 40.12 -0.45 5.12
C GLY A 755 38.91 -0.95 4.33
N ASN A 756 38.05 -1.73 4.96
CA ASN A 756 36.72 -2.05 4.40
C ASN A 756 35.93 -0.75 4.13
N ASP A 757 35.23 -0.67 3.00
CA ASP A 757 34.40 0.47 2.58
C ASP A 757 35.11 1.82 2.78
N SER A 758 36.40 1.84 2.46
CA SER A 758 37.27 3.00 2.64
C SER A 758 37.78 3.47 1.29
N THR A 759 37.97 4.78 1.18
CA THR A 759 38.56 5.43 0.01
C THR A 759 39.88 6.07 0.38
N GLU A 760 40.91 5.82 -0.40
CA GLU A 760 42.23 6.43 -0.28
C GLU A 760 42.50 7.31 -1.50
N ILE A 761 43.19 8.43 -1.26
CA ILE A 761 43.56 9.36 -2.33
C ILE A 761 44.99 9.04 -2.75
N VAL A 762 45.17 8.72 -4.02
CA VAL A 762 46.48 8.45 -4.61
C VAL A 762 46.86 9.60 -5.52
N THR A 763 48.05 10.17 -5.32
CA THR A 763 48.59 11.27 -6.11
C THR A 763 49.99 10.93 -6.62
N PHE A 764 50.24 11.15 -7.91
CA PHE A 764 51.56 10.93 -8.53
C PHE A 764 51.83 11.93 -9.68
N GLU A 765 53.11 12.08 -10.03
CA GLU A 765 53.55 12.84 -11.21
C GLU A 765 53.48 11.95 -12.44
N THR A 766 52.88 12.45 -13.52
CA THR A 766 52.86 11.72 -14.81
C THR A 766 53.96 12.23 -15.74
N THR A 767 54.50 11.34 -16.57
CA THR A 767 55.47 11.71 -17.62
C THR A 767 54.78 12.26 -18.88
N TYR A 768 53.45 12.22 -18.92
CA TYR A 768 52.66 12.68 -20.04
C TYR A 768 52.45 14.20 -19.99
N ASP A 769 52.81 14.88 -21.08
CA ASP A 769 52.70 16.33 -21.19
C ASP A 769 51.29 16.75 -21.66
N PHE A 770 50.47 17.25 -20.73
CA PHE A 770 49.15 17.80 -21.03
C PHE A 770 49.17 19.24 -21.58
N SER A 771 50.35 19.84 -21.79
CA SER A 771 50.46 21.22 -22.31
C SER A 771 50.03 21.34 -23.77
N THR A 772 50.03 20.21 -24.51
CA THR A 772 49.48 20.20 -25.87
C THR A 772 47.97 20.47 -25.80
N PRO A 773 47.40 21.36 -26.63
CA PRO A 773 45.95 21.55 -26.64
C PRO A 773 45.24 20.37 -27.30
N GLY A 774 44.16 19.87 -26.69
CA GLY A 774 43.33 18.82 -27.28
C GLY A 774 42.42 18.11 -26.28
N TYR A 775 41.90 16.96 -26.71
CA TYR A 775 41.11 16.04 -25.91
C TYR A 775 42.00 14.90 -25.39
N TYR A 776 41.79 14.51 -24.14
CA TYR A 776 42.51 13.45 -23.45
C TYR A 776 41.52 12.51 -22.75
N LEU A 777 41.47 11.26 -23.20
CA LEU A 777 40.83 10.18 -22.44
C LEU A 777 41.85 9.60 -21.47
N ILE A 778 41.62 9.79 -20.18
CA ILE A 778 42.46 9.30 -19.10
C ILE A 778 41.78 8.08 -18.50
N GLU A 779 42.46 6.94 -18.52
CA GLU A 779 41.96 5.68 -17.97
C GLU A 779 42.90 5.25 -16.84
N ILE A 780 42.34 5.01 -15.66
CA ILE A 780 43.10 4.49 -14.51
C ILE A 780 42.40 3.22 -14.05
N TRP A 781 43.17 2.17 -13.80
CA TRP A 781 42.61 0.92 -13.31
C TRP A 781 43.51 0.22 -12.30
N THR A 782 42.90 -0.63 -11.49
CA THR A 782 43.54 -1.57 -10.56
C THR A 782 43.76 -2.93 -11.22
N ASP A 783 44.84 -3.62 -10.86
CA ASP A 783 45.15 -4.98 -11.32
C ASP A 783 45.43 -5.89 -10.10
N LEU A 784 44.54 -5.91 -9.12
CA LEU A 784 44.71 -6.76 -7.94
C LEU A 784 44.36 -8.22 -8.29
N ASP A 785 45.33 -9.14 -8.22
CA ASP A 785 45.13 -10.55 -8.60
C ASP A 785 44.01 -11.27 -7.82
N THR A 786 43.68 -10.79 -6.62
CA THR A 786 42.63 -11.34 -5.76
C THR A 786 41.30 -10.60 -5.87
N ASP A 787 41.21 -9.63 -6.79
CA ASP A 787 39.98 -8.90 -7.04
C ASP A 787 38.88 -9.81 -7.57
N SER A 788 37.69 -9.64 -7.02
CA SER A 788 36.53 -10.46 -7.34
C SER A 788 35.58 -9.77 -8.33
N ASP A 789 35.65 -8.44 -8.50
CA ASP A 789 34.80 -7.67 -9.41
C ASP A 789 35.59 -6.79 -10.37
N LEU A 790 35.88 -7.33 -11.54
CA LEU A 790 36.65 -6.61 -12.56
C LEU A 790 35.89 -5.44 -13.21
N ALA A 791 34.59 -5.28 -12.92
CA ALA A 791 33.77 -4.25 -13.57
C ALA A 791 34.01 -2.85 -13.00
N ASN A 792 34.50 -2.75 -11.76
CA ASN A 792 34.75 -1.47 -11.09
C ASN A 792 36.25 -1.09 -11.05
N ASP A 793 37.12 -1.94 -11.61
CA ASP A 793 38.57 -1.74 -11.64
C ASP A 793 38.95 -0.47 -12.40
N THR A 794 38.28 -0.21 -13.52
CA THR A 794 38.66 0.86 -14.46
C THR A 794 37.77 2.09 -14.35
N PHE A 795 38.37 3.25 -14.15
CA PHE A 795 37.72 4.55 -14.23
C PHE A 795 38.22 5.33 -15.45
N GLN A 796 37.30 5.92 -16.20
CA GLN A 796 37.59 6.76 -17.35
C GLN A 796 37.22 8.23 -17.07
N PHE A 797 38.08 9.15 -17.47
CA PHE A 797 37.89 10.59 -17.33
C PHE A 797 38.26 11.31 -18.62
N GLU A 798 37.41 12.24 -19.04
CA GLU A 798 37.63 13.06 -20.23
C GLU A 798 38.14 14.45 -19.82
N LEU A 799 39.28 14.84 -20.37
CA LEU A 799 39.87 16.16 -20.19
C LEU A 799 39.99 16.88 -21.53
N ILE A 800 39.36 18.05 -21.65
CA ILE A 800 39.40 18.89 -22.85
C ILE A 800 40.18 20.17 -22.52
N THR A 801 41.34 20.36 -23.14
CA THR A 801 42.15 21.59 -23.01
C THR A 801 42.02 22.55 -24.20
N ALA A 802 41.47 22.03 -25.31
CA ALA A 802 40.99 22.79 -26.45
C ALA A 802 40.03 21.91 -27.25
N TYR A 803 38.94 22.52 -27.72
CA TYR A 803 38.00 21.84 -28.59
C TYR A 803 38.59 21.68 -29.99
N PRO A 804 38.45 20.48 -30.59
CA PRO A 804 39.03 20.22 -31.89
C PRO A 804 38.29 20.96 -33.01
N LEU A 805 38.98 21.21 -34.11
CA LEU A 805 38.41 21.81 -35.31
C LEU A 805 37.54 20.80 -36.11
N PRO A 806 36.64 21.26 -36.98
CA PRO A 806 36.27 22.65 -37.21
C PRO A 806 35.33 23.19 -36.13
N LEU A 807 35.47 24.48 -35.79
CA LEU A 807 34.40 25.19 -35.08
C LEU A 807 33.32 25.52 -36.09
N GLN A 808 32.07 25.11 -35.82
CA GLN A 808 30.92 25.54 -36.61
C GLN A 808 29.81 26.02 -35.70
N GLU A 809 29.51 27.31 -35.76
CA GLU A 809 28.43 27.91 -34.99
C GLU A 809 27.59 28.84 -35.87
N ASP A 810 26.32 28.48 -36.07
CA ASP A 810 25.34 29.18 -36.91
C ASP A 810 24.11 29.68 -36.11
N PHE A 811 24.15 29.51 -34.79
CA PHE A 811 23.15 29.91 -33.80
C PHE A 811 21.74 29.36 -34.00
N ASN A 812 21.51 28.49 -35.00
CA ASN A 812 20.17 28.10 -35.40
C ASN A 812 19.47 27.18 -34.39
N SER A 813 20.22 26.66 -33.42
CA SER A 813 19.70 25.97 -32.22
C SER A 813 18.86 26.89 -31.33
N GLY A 814 19.04 28.22 -31.43
CA GLY A 814 18.40 29.18 -30.54
C GLY A 814 19.02 29.25 -29.15
N ILE A 815 20.19 28.63 -28.93
CA ILE A 815 20.88 28.55 -27.65
C ILE A 815 22.33 29.03 -27.81
N TYR A 816 22.85 29.76 -26.83
CA TYR A 816 24.27 30.09 -26.74
C TYR A 816 25.09 28.84 -26.41
N PRO A 817 26.24 28.61 -27.07
CA PRO A 817 27.15 27.53 -26.66
C PRO A 817 27.58 27.68 -25.19
N PRO A 818 27.56 26.60 -24.38
CA PRO A 818 27.77 26.69 -22.92
C PRO A 818 29.11 27.28 -22.49
N GLU A 819 30.16 27.19 -23.33
CA GLU A 819 31.51 27.67 -23.02
C GLU A 819 31.83 29.04 -23.65
N TRP A 820 30.88 29.64 -24.37
CA TRP A 820 31.07 31.00 -24.88
C TRP A 820 30.78 32.01 -23.78
N THR A 821 31.62 33.05 -23.69
CA THR A 821 31.52 34.05 -22.63
C THR A 821 31.20 35.43 -23.21
N THR A 822 30.39 36.19 -22.48
CA THR A 822 30.15 37.61 -22.72
C THR A 822 30.32 38.36 -21.40
N THR A 823 31.01 39.50 -21.44
CA THR A 823 31.17 40.38 -20.28
C THR A 823 30.02 41.38 -20.15
N GLU A 824 29.09 41.41 -21.12
CA GLU A 824 27.96 42.33 -21.18
C GLU A 824 26.60 41.64 -21.19
N VAL A 825 25.60 42.32 -20.61
CA VAL A 825 24.20 41.87 -20.51
C VAL A 825 23.43 42.10 -21.84
N GLY A 826 24.04 42.79 -22.82
CA GLY A 826 23.41 43.24 -24.07
C GLY A 826 23.46 42.24 -25.24
N ALA A 827 24.41 41.30 -25.23
CA ALA A 827 24.51 40.27 -26.27
C ALA A 827 23.33 39.29 -26.20
N ILE A 828 22.33 39.47 -27.06
CA ILE A 828 21.11 38.66 -27.07
C ILE A 828 21.08 37.81 -28.33
N LEU A 829 20.74 36.53 -28.16
CA LEU A 829 20.40 35.66 -29.28
C LEU A 829 19.01 36.00 -29.77
N TYR A 830 18.90 36.49 -31.00
CA TYR A 830 17.61 36.83 -31.59
C TYR A 830 17.08 35.68 -32.44
N ALA A 831 15.80 35.35 -32.24
CA ALA A 831 15.07 34.38 -33.06
C ALA A 831 14.99 34.81 -34.55
N PRO A 832 14.79 33.87 -35.49
CA PRO A 832 14.69 34.17 -36.90
C PRO A 832 13.56 35.16 -37.18
N ASN A 833 13.77 36.00 -38.19
CA ASN A 833 12.94 37.15 -38.58
C ASN A 833 13.02 38.36 -37.64
N ASN A 834 13.63 38.26 -36.46
CA ASN A 834 14.03 39.46 -35.73
C ASN A 834 15.17 40.15 -36.47
N HIS A 835 15.08 41.48 -36.53
CA HIS A 835 15.94 42.33 -37.38
C HIS A 835 15.92 41.94 -38.87
N ASN A 836 14.95 41.14 -39.36
CA ASN A 836 14.94 40.50 -40.68
C ASN A 836 16.17 39.61 -40.97
N ASN A 837 16.70 38.92 -39.96
CA ASN A 837 17.62 37.83 -40.22
C ASN A 837 16.84 36.55 -40.57
N PRO A 838 17.25 35.79 -41.60
CA PRO A 838 16.61 34.51 -41.92
C PRO A 838 16.97 33.41 -40.92
N THR A 839 18.06 33.59 -40.18
CA THR A 839 18.66 32.71 -39.17
C THR A 839 18.63 33.38 -37.80
N HIS A 840 18.96 32.62 -36.76
CA HIS A 840 19.27 33.22 -35.46
C HIS A 840 20.59 34.00 -35.56
N VAL A 841 20.74 35.07 -34.79
CA VAL A 841 21.98 35.84 -34.74
C VAL A 841 22.30 36.26 -33.30
N ILE A 842 23.57 36.42 -32.99
CA ILE A 842 24.00 37.20 -31.84
C ILE A 842 23.86 38.67 -32.22
N SER A 843 23.16 39.46 -31.40
CA SER A 843 22.99 40.89 -31.68
C SER A 843 23.04 41.74 -30.43
N ASP A 844 23.44 43.00 -30.61
CA ASP A 844 23.43 44.01 -29.56
C ASP A 844 23.17 45.43 -30.10
N PHE A 845 22.53 46.27 -29.29
CA PHE A 845 22.11 47.61 -29.62
C PHE A 845 23.09 48.68 -29.15
N LEU A 846 24.03 49.01 -30.01
CA LEU A 846 25.03 50.05 -29.71
C LEU A 846 24.41 51.45 -29.77
N SER A 847 24.28 52.04 -28.58
CA SER A 847 23.68 53.33 -28.27
C SER A 847 24.63 54.25 -27.48
N SER A 848 24.12 55.31 -26.88
CA SER A 848 24.92 56.14 -25.96
C SER A 848 24.91 55.63 -24.52
N GLY A 849 23.94 54.76 -24.18
CA GLY A 849 23.86 54.10 -22.88
C GLY A 849 24.52 52.72 -22.87
N ASP A 850 24.81 52.20 -24.06
CA ASP A 850 25.46 50.91 -24.28
C ASP A 850 26.41 51.07 -25.46
N THR A 851 27.72 51.05 -25.23
CA THR A 851 28.71 51.52 -26.21
C THR A 851 29.60 50.42 -26.76
N ASN A 852 29.46 49.19 -26.30
CA ASN A 852 30.29 48.09 -26.77
C ASN A 852 29.47 46.81 -26.84
N PHE A 853 30.06 45.81 -27.48
CA PHE A 853 29.51 44.47 -27.56
C PHE A 853 30.71 43.52 -27.54
N GLU A 854 30.66 42.51 -26.68
CA GLU A 854 31.73 41.52 -26.55
C GLU A 854 31.18 40.10 -26.49
N VAL A 855 31.69 39.24 -27.37
CA VAL A 855 31.52 37.78 -27.24
C VAL A 855 32.84 37.08 -27.50
N THR A 856 33.19 36.13 -26.64
CA THR A 856 34.40 35.31 -26.74
C THR A 856 34.00 33.85 -26.93
N THR A 857 34.54 33.22 -27.96
CA THR A 857 34.34 31.80 -28.23
C THR A 857 35.03 30.93 -27.18
N LEU A 858 34.57 29.68 -27.09
CA LEU A 858 35.35 28.59 -26.52
C LEU A 858 36.74 28.48 -27.16
N ARG A 859 37.68 27.83 -26.46
CA ARG A 859 39.05 27.64 -26.95
C ARG A 859 39.09 26.51 -27.98
N VAL A 860 39.53 26.81 -29.20
CA VAL A 860 39.55 25.86 -30.32
C VAL A 860 40.95 25.66 -30.88
N GLY A 861 41.24 24.47 -31.38
CA GLY A 861 42.48 24.16 -32.09
C GLY A 861 43.16 22.88 -31.63
N PRO A 862 44.48 22.74 -31.88
CA PRO A 862 45.39 23.76 -32.41
C PRO A 862 45.12 24.17 -33.87
N MET A 863 45.55 25.37 -34.28
CA MET A 863 45.38 25.85 -35.66
C MET A 863 46.40 25.22 -36.61
N GLY A 864 45.98 24.93 -37.83
CA GLY A 864 46.83 24.58 -38.97
C GLY A 864 47.27 25.78 -39.80
N ALA A 865 48.31 25.58 -40.62
CA ALA A 865 48.94 26.61 -41.47
C ALA A 865 48.04 27.26 -42.54
N ASN A 866 46.79 26.83 -42.69
CA ASN A 866 45.83 27.38 -43.66
C ASN A 866 44.43 27.58 -43.05
N ASP A 867 44.34 27.50 -41.72
CA ASP A 867 43.05 27.62 -41.05
C ASP A 867 42.55 29.05 -41.12
N THR A 868 41.23 29.19 -41.25
CA THR A 868 40.58 30.47 -41.53
C THR A 868 39.35 30.58 -40.65
N LEU A 869 39.25 31.70 -39.92
CA LEU A 869 38.00 32.12 -39.32
C LEU A 869 37.13 32.75 -40.41
N SER A 870 35.91 32.26 -40.56
CA SER A 870 34.84 32.87 -41.32
C SER A 870 33.73 33.30 -40.38
N PHE A 871 33.19 34.49 -40.54
CA PHE A 871 32.02 34.94 -39.79
C PHE A 871 31.20 35.92 -40.62
N ASP A 872 29.92 35.99 -40.34
CA ASP A 872 28.99 36.91 -40.95
C ASP A 872 28.70 38.07 -40.00
N TYR A 873 28.68 39.29 -40.53
CA TYR A 873 28.34 40.48 -39.74
C TYR A 873 27.47 41.47 -40.51
N ARG A 874 26.74 42.32 -39.80
CA ARG A 874 26.17 43.57 -40.36
C ARG A 874 25.89 44.62 -39.30
N TYR A 875 25.69 45.86 -39.75
CA TYR A 875 25.25 46.98 -38.93
C TYR A 875 23.98 47.62 -39.50
N VAL A 876 22.90 47.68 -38.70
CA VAL A 876 21.56 48.12 -39.14
C VAL A 876 20.88 49.04 -38.12
N ASN A 877 19.92 49.86 -38.56
CA ASN A 877 19.23 50.83 -37.69
C ASN A 877 18.06 50.22 -36.87
N TYR A 878 17.84 50.77 -35.67
CA TYR A 878 16.88 50.43 -34.61
C TYR A 878 15.46 50.04 -35.07
N PHE A 879 14.85 50.76 -36.00
CA PHE A 879 13.38 50.63 -36.19
C PHE A 879 12.92 49.43 -37.03
N ALA A 880 13.80 48.66 -37.70
CA ALA A 880 13.36 47.45 -38.42
C ALA A 880 14.47 46.50 -38.92
N GLY A 881 15.76 46.77 -38.74
CA GLY A 881 16.81 45.97 -39.39
C GLY A 881 16.84 46.06 -40.93
N THR A 882 16.02 46.93 -41.54
CA THR A 882 15.91 47.09 -43.01
C THR A 882 16.84 48.15 -43.60
N VAL A 883 17.56 48.90 -42.76
CA VAL A 883 18.39 50.03 -43.19
C VAL A 883 19.83 49.79 -42.77
N ALA A 884 20.68 49.53 -43.77
CA ALA A 884 22.12 49.45 -43.61
C ALA A 884 22.69 50.76 -43.04
N THR A 885 23.59 50.66 -42.06
CA THR A 885 24.16 51.83 -41.38
C THR A 885 25.67 51.94 -41.63
N ASN A 886 26.16 53.18 -41.79
CA ASN A 886 27.60 53.48 -41.80
C ASN A 886 28.13 53.61 -40.38
N LEU A 887 29.36 53.17 -40.15
CA LEU A 887 30.04 53.36 -38.87
C LEU A 887 30.46 54.83 -38.66
N GLY A 888 30.33 55.30 -37.42
CA GLY A 888 30.83 56.61 -37.00
C GLY A 888 32.36 56.66 -36.94
N ALA A 889 32.91 57.86 -36.77
CA ALA A 889 34.36 58.03 -36.66
C ALA A 889 34.88 57.36 -35.36
N GLY A 890 35.78 56.39 -35.51
CA GLY A 890 36.32 55.63 -34.37
C GLY A 890 35.48 54.43 -33.94
N ASP A 891 34.29 54.24 -34.52
CA ASP A 891 33.49 53.04 -34.30
C ASP A 891 34.11 51.85 -35.05
N LYS A 892 34.09 50.66 -34.43
CA LYS A 892 34.77 49.46 -34.96
C LYS A 892 34.19 48.14 -34.44
N LEU A 893 34.41 47.06 -35.18
CA LEU A 893 34.39 45.67 -34.72
C LEU A 893 35.79 45.10 -34.86
N GLU A 894 36.37 44.64 -33.76
CA GLU A 894 37.66 43.97 -33.71
C GLU A 894 37.47 42.48 -33.51
N VAL A 895 38.12 41.69 -34.36
CA VAL A 895 38.35 40.27 -34.11
C VAL A 895 39.69 40.18 -33.40
N GLN A 896 39.66 39.64 -32.19
CA GLN A 896 40.81 39.47 -31.34
C GLN A 896 41.03 38.00 -31.03
N VAL A 897 42.28 37.61 -30.85
CA VAL A 897 42.68 36.23 -30.56
C VAL A 897 43.55 36.20 -29.31
N SER A 898 43.27 35.24 -28.44
CA SER A 898 44.11 34.88 -27.29
C SER A 898 44.62 33.45 -27.48
N THR A 899 45.89 33.21 -27.16
CA THR A 899 46.50 31.86 -27.07
C THR A 899 46.68 31.40 -25.62
N ASP A 900 46.46 32.30 -24.66
CA ASP A 900 46.66 32.15 -23.23
C ASP A 900 45.32 32.12 -22.48
N CYS A 901 44.41 31.24 -22.91
CA CYS A 901 43.15 30.96 -22.21
C CYS A 901 42.16 32.14 -22.11
N GLY A 902 42.31 33.18 -22.91
CA GLY A 902 41.52 34.39 -22.79
C GLY A 902 42.05 35.40 -21.77
N ASP A 903 43.27 35.23 -21.25
CA ASP A 903 43.89 36.21 -20.36
C ASP A 903 44.31 37.48 -21.12
N ASN A 904 44.92 37.33 -22.30
CA ASN A 904 45.35 38.45 -23.13
C ASN A 904 44.89 38.30 -24.59
N PHE A 905 44.24 39.33 -25.11
CA PHE A 905 43.73 39.37 -26.49
C PHE A 905 44.55 40.29 -27.40
N THR A 906 44.81 39.81 -28.61
CA THR A 906 45.49 40.57 -29.68
C THR A 906 44.56 40.76 -30.88
N THR A 907 44.42 41.99 -31.38
CA THR A 907 43.57 42.26 -32.55
C THR A 907 44.20 41.74 -33.84
N VAL A 908 43.50 40.85 -34.53
CA VAL A 908 43.93 40.23 -35.79
C VAL A 908 43.20 40.79 -37.01
N TYR A 909 42.00 41.33 -36.82
CA TYR A 909 41.23 41.97 -37.87
C TYR A 909 40.36 43.10 -37.31
N THR A 910 40.12 44.15 -38.10
CA THR A 910 39.28 45.28 -37.70
C THR A 910 38.37 45.71 -38.85
N ILE A 911 37.08 45.76 -38.57
CA ILE A 911 36.08 46.45 -39.39
C ILE A 911 35.88 47.84 -38.80
N ASN A 912 36.05 48.88 -39.60
CA ASN A 912 35.91 50.27 -39.20
C ASN A 912 35.30 51.10 -40.33
N GLN A 913 35.18 52.41 -40.14
CA GLN A 913 34.60 53.31 -41.13
C GLN A 913 35.25 53.23 -42.54
N ALA A 914 36.53 52.86 -42.64
CA ALA A 914 37.25 52.85 -43.93
C ALA A 914 36.97 51.60 -44.79
N ASN A 915 36.70 50.45 -44.17
CA ASN A 915 36.50 49.17 -44.87
C ASN A 915 35.10 48.56 -44.70
N HIS A 916 34.28 49.08 -43.78
CA HIS A 916 32.89 48.66 -43.64
C HIS A 916 32.07 48.97 -44.90
N VAL A 917 31.32 47.99 -45.37
CA VAL A 917 30.38 48.14 -46.49
C VAL A 917 28.95 47.99 -45.96
N PRO A 918 28.17 49.08 -45.83
CA PRO A 918 26.80 49.01 -45.33
C PRO A 918 25.95 48.04 -46.15
N SER A 919 25.30 47.09 -45.48
CA SER A 919 24.38 46.15 -46.10
C SER A 919 23.23 45.79 -45.18
N THR A 920 22.08 45.45 -45.76
CA THR A 920 20.92 44.91 -45.05
C THR A 920 21.01 43.40 -44.91
N GLY A 921 21.81 42.72 -45.74
CA GLY A 921 22.16 41.31 -45.55
C GLY A 921 23.45 41.19 -44.77
N LEU A 922 23.65 40.01 -44.16
CA LEU A 922 24.91 39.64 -43.55
C LEU A 922 26.05 39.63 -44.58
N LYS A 923 27.25 39.99 -44.11
CA LYS A 923 28.48 40.02 -44.91
C LYS A 923 29.51 39.08 -44.30
N THR A 924 29.98 38.15 -45.12
CA THR A 924 31.03 37.22 -44.74
C THR A 924 32.40 37.88 -44.76
N ILE A 925 33.12 37.74 -43.66
CA ILE A 925 34.53 38.06 -43.52
C ILE A 925 35.31 36.77 -43.35
N LYS A 926 36.52 36.73 -43.93
CA LYS A 926 37.49 35.66 -43.73
C LYS A 926 38.79 36.23 -43.18
N VAL A 927 39.29 35.65 -42.11
CA VAL A 927 40.52 36.03 -41.42
C VAL A 927 41.42 34.80 -41.38
N GLY A 928 42.60 34.88 -42.00
CA GLY A 928 43.59 33.80 -41.92
C GLY A 928 44.18 33.70 -40.51
N LEU A 929 44.38 32.49 -40.04
CA LEU A 929 44.89 32.19 -38.70
C LEU A 929 46.29 31.56 -38.72
N ASP A 930 46.98 31.59 -39.86
CA ASP A 930 48.30 30.97 -40.09
C ASP A 930 49.37 31.39 -39.05
N GLN A 931 49.23 32.58 -38.47
CA GLN A 931 50.16 33.08 -37.44
C GLN A 931 50.03 32.38 -36.08
N PHE A 932 49.00 31.55 -35.89
CA PHE A 932 48.72 30.77 -34.68
C PHE A 932 48.91 29.27 -34.92
N GLU A 933 49.61 28.86 -35.98
CA GLU A 933 49.87 27.45 -36.28
C GLU A 933 50.46 26.71 -35.07
N GLY A 934 49.83 25.61 -34.66
CA GLY A 934 50.20 24.81 -33.49
C GLY A 934 49.58 25.28 -32.17
N GLU A 935 48.96 26.45 -32.13
CA GLU A 935 48.34 27.02 -30.92
C GLU A 935 46.82 26.81 -30.92
N ALA A 936 46.23 26.61 -29.74
CA ALA A 936 44.78 26.70 -29.56
C ALA A 936 44.37 28.10 -29.09
N ILE A 937 43.26 28.59 -29.63
CA ILE A 937 42.89 30.00 -29.54
C ILE A 937 41.47 30.22 -29.02
N ASN A 938 41.28 31.30 -28.26
CA ASN A 938 39.98 31.91 -28.03
C ASN A 938 39.81 33.08 -29.00
N ILE A 939 38.63 33.21 -29.62
CA ILE A 939 38.33 34.29 -30.55
C ILE A 939 37.34 35.23 -29.88
N ARG A 940 37.70 36.50 -29.74
CA ARG A 940 36.82 37.55 -29.22
C ARG A 940 36.38 38.49 -30.32
N PHE A 941 35.07 38.69 -30.43
CA PHE A 941 34.47 39.74 -31.24
C PHE A 941 34.15 40.91 -30.32
N PHE A 942 34.89 42.02 -30.47
CA PHE A 942 34.74 43.22 -29.66
C PHE A 942 34.33 44.40 -30.53
N ALA A 943 33.07 44.83 -30.44
CA ALA A 943 32.61 46.04 -31.09
C ALA A 943 32.61 47.22 -30.13
N LEU A 944 32.97 48.40 -30.63
CA LEU A 944 33.05 49.63 -29.86
C LEU A 944 32.45 50.79 -30.65
N ARG A 945 31.55 51.53 -30.00
CA ARG A 945 30.98 52.79 -30.47
C ARG A 945 31.58 53.95 -29.68
N VAL A 946 32.37 54.77 -30.37
CA VAL A 946 33.04 55.95 -29.79
C VAL A 946 32.28 57.23 -30.14
N THR A 947 31.62 57.27 -31.30
CA THR A 947 30.83 58.44 -31.70
C THR A 947 29.44 58.41 -31.05
N LEU A 948 29.29 59.14 -29.95
CA LEU A 948 28.02 59.20 -29.21
C LEU A 948 26.98 60.13 -29.86
N THR A 949 27.39 60.98 -30.81
CA THR A 949 26.50 61.89 -31.56
C THR A 949 26.20 61.33 -32.95
N GLY A 950 24.98 60.83 -33.19
CA GLY A 950 24.59 60.28 -34.49
C GLY A 950 23.61 59.13 -34.39
N THR A 951 23.49 58.34 -35.46
CA THR A 951 22.63 57.16 -35.54
C THR A 951 23.13 56.06 -34.60
N THR A 952 22.23 55.46 -33.85
CA THR A 952 22.45 54.21 -33.10
C THR A 952 22.20 53.02 -34.02
N TYR A 953 22.88 51.92 -33.80
CA TYR A 953 22.78 50.76 -34.68
C TYR A 953 22.90 49.46 -33.90
N TRP A 954 22.26 48.44 -34.43
CA TRP A 954 22.47 47.06 -34.03
C TRP A 954 23.68 46.50 -34.75
N ILE A 955 24.46 45.69 -34.04
CA ILE A 955 25.42 44.77 -34.64
C ILE A 955 24.79 43.38 -34.64
N ASP A 956 24.83 42.68 -35.76
CA ASP A 956 24.46 41.26 -35.82
C ASP A 956 25.69 40.45 -36.24
N LEU A 957 25.91 39.30 -35.58
CA LEU A 957 26.92 38.28 -35.91
C LEU A 957 26.26 36.92 -36.10
N ASP A 958 26.76 36.17 -37.06
CA ASP A 958 26.28 34.83 -37.41
C ASP A 958 27.41 33.99 -38.06
N ASN A 959 27.19 32.68 -38.24
CA ASN A 959 28.04 31.77 -38.99
C ASN A 959 29.53 31.86 -38.61
N ILE A 960 29.83 31.86 -37.31
CA ILE A 960 31.19 31.90 -36.77
C ILE A 960 31.80 30.51 -36.90
N ASN A 961 32.67 30.35 -37.89
CA ASN A 961 33.23 29.08 -38.27
C ASN A 961 34.76 29.17 -38.35
N VAL A 962 35.47 28.22 -37.77
CA VAL A 962 36.92 28.05 -38.00
C VAL A 962 37.10 26.79 -38.83
N SER A 963 37.56 26.95 -40.07
CA SER A 963 37.89 25.82 -40.92
C SER A 963 39.24 25.23 -40.49
N GLY A 964 39.30 23.91 -40.38
CA GLY A 964 40.53 23.16 -40.17
C GLY A 964 40.22 21.70 -39.87
N CYS A 965 41.27 20.87 -39.81
CA CYS A 965 41.13 19.49 -39.39
C CYS A 965 41.46 19.35 -37.91
N PRO A 966 40.72 18.51 -37.17
CA PRO A 966 41.12 18.15 -35.83
C PRO A 966 42.49 17.47 -35.89
N THR A 967 43.40 17.83 -34.99
CA THR A 967 44.71 17.16 -34.87
C THR A 967 44.59 15.79 -34.21
N SER A 968 43.50 15.56 -33.48
CA SER A 968 43.06 14.26 -33.00
C SER A 968 41.53 14.18 -33.16
N PHE A 969 41.07 13.22 -33.93
CA PHE A 969 39.66 12.98 -34.17
C PHE A 969 39.19 11.91 -33.17
N PHE A 970 38.61 12.35 -32.06
CA PHE A 970 38.05 11.42 -31.10
C PHE A 970 36.81 10.73 -31.68
N ALA A 971 36.73 9.41 -31.56
CA ALA A 971 35.52 8.65 -31.83
C ALA A 971 35.30 7.65 -30.70
N MET A 972 34.09 7.68 -30.14
CA MET A 972 33.67 6.71 -29.15
C MET A 972 33.59 5.32 -29.80
N GLN A 973 34.05 4.32 -29.06
CA GLN A 973 34.06 2.93 -29.48
C GLN A 973 33.13 2.15 -28.55
N ASP A 974 32.12 1.52 -29.13
CA ASP A 974 31.24 0.61 -28.42
C ASP A 974 31.52 -0.80 -28.96
N ILE A 975 32.16 -1.62 -28.14
CA ILE A 975 32.72 -2.92 -28.53
C ILE A 975 31.90 -4.01 -27.85
N THR A 976 31.28 -4.86 -28.65
CA THR A 976 30.76 -6.15 -28.20
C THR A 976 31.81 -7.20 -28.53
N ASN A 977 32.31 -7.88 -27.51
CA ASN A 977 33.28 -8.95 -27.69
C ASN A 977 32.64 -10.15 -28.41
N ALA A 978 33.46 -11.04 -28.95
CA ALA A 978 32.93 -12.30 -29.48
C ALA A 978 32.42 -13.17 -28.32
N SER A 979 31.27 -13.84 -28.47
CA SER A 979 30.63 -14.62 -27.39
C SER A 979 31.41 -15.86 -26.96
N GLY A 980 32.48 -16.17 -27.68
CA GLY A 980 33.39 -17.23 -27.31
C GLY A 980 34.65 -17.24 -28.16
N PRO A 981 35.66 -17.99 -27.71
CA PRO A 981 36.87 -18.18 -28.48
C PRO A 981 36.58 -18.84 -29.84
N GLY A 982 36.99 -18.18 -30.93
CA GLY A 982 36.77 -18.66 -32.30
C GLY A 982 35.40 -18.33 -32.91
N GLU A 983 34.52 -17.66 -32.16
CA GLU A 983 33.27 -17.13 -32.69
C GLU A 983 33.51 -15.81 -33.45
N ASN A 984 32.66 -15.55 -34.44
CA ASN A 984 32.71 -14.34 -35.29
C ASN A 984 31.41 -13.57 -35.13
N ASP A 985 31.07 -13.19 -33.91
CA ASP A 985 29.84 -12.46 -33.58
C ASP A 985 30.10 -11.16 -32.82
N GLY A 986 31.37 -10.82 -32.60
CA GLY A 986 31.79 -9.52 -32.07
C GLY A 986 31.39 -8.37 -32.99
N LYS A 987 31.25 -7.19 -32.41
CA LYS A 987 30.80 -5.97 -33.09
C LYS A 987 31.57 -4.79 -32.56
N VAL A 988 31.80 -3.81 -33.42
CA VAL A 988 32.33 -2.51 -33.00
C VAL A 988 31.45 -1.46 -33.61
N LYS A 989 31.02 -0.47 -32.84
CA LYS A 989 30.38 0.74 -33.31
C LYS A 989 31.30 1.92 -33.04
N ILE A 990 31.65 2.63 -34.10
CA ILE A 990 32.42 3.87 -34.04
C ILE A 990 31.47 5.04 -34.20
N THR A 991 31.53 5.97 -33.24
CA THR A 991 30.76 7.21 -33.27
C THR A 991 31.74 8.38 -33.17
N PRO A 992 32.08 9.04 -34.29
CA PRO A 992 32.86 10.27 -34.27
C PRO A 992 32.25 11.31 -33.34
N ALA A 993 33.03 11.88 -32.43
CA ALA A 993 32.58 12.97 -31.58
C ALA A 993 32.68 14.33 -32.30
N TYR A 994 33.58 14.43 -33.28
CA TYR A 994 33.89 15.66 -34.00
C TYR A 994 34.00 15.42 -35.51
N GLY A 995 34.15 16.50 -36.28
CA GLY A 995 34.20 16.50 -37.74
C GLY A 995 32.85 16.78 -38.38
N THR A 996 32.83 16.91 -39.70
CA THR A 996 31.61 17.26 -40.45
C THR A 996 31.03 16.04 -41.17
N GLU A 997 29.76 15.75 -40.93
CA GLU A 997 29.03 14.70 -41.65
C GLU A 997 28.88 15.00 -43.16
N PRO A 998 28.83 13.98 -44.04
CA PRO A 998 28.88 12.54 -43.73
C PRO A 998 30.31 11.99 -43.52
N PHE A 999 30.42 11.00 -42.64
CA PHE A 999 31.67 10.25 -42.41
C PHE A 999 31.80 9.04 -43.32
N ALA A 1000 33.01 8.77 -43.79
CA ALA A 1000 33.41 7.57 -44.51
C ALA A 1000 34.34 6.72 -43.64
N TYR A 1001 34.17 5.40 -43.68
CA TYR A 1001 34.95 4.45 -42.87
C TYR A 1001 35.70 3.47 -43.77
N GLN A 1002 36.92 3.11 -43.37
CA GLN A 1002 37.71 2.08 -44.02
C GLN A 1002 38.41 1.24 -42.95
N TRP A 1003 37.91 0.02 -42.74
CA TRP A 1003 38.47 -0.91 -41.77
C TRP A 1003 39.55 -1.79 -42.41
N SER A 1004 40.49 -2.25 -41.59
CA SER A 1004 41.53 -3.24 -41.93
C SER A 1004 40.95 -4.56 -42.47
N ASN A 1005 39.76 -4.96 -42.03
CA ASN A 1005 39.03 -6.12 -42.54
C ASN A 1005 38.25 -5.82 -43.84
N GLY A 1006 38.34 -4.61 -44.38
CA GLY A 1006 37.67 -4.16 -45.60
C GLY A 1006 36.23 -3.64 -45.42
N SER A 1007 35.70 -3.59 -44.20
CA SER A 1007 34.41 -2.97 -43.93
C SER A 1007 34.43 -1.46 -44.22
N ILE A 1008 33.28 -0.91 -44.62
CA ILE A 1008 33.03 0.54 -44.78
C ILE A 1008 31.89 1.05 -43.88
N SER A 1009 31.40 0.20 -42.98
CA SER A 1009 30.34 0.55 -42.02
C SER A 1009 30.92 1.25 -40.80
N SER A 1010 30.17 2.16 -40.18
CA SER A 1010 30.48 2.66 -38.83
C SER A 1010 30.27 1.60 -37.74
N ASN A 1011 29.49 0.55 -38.05
CA ASN A 1011 29.21 -0.57 -37.17
C ASN A 1011 29.55 -1.90 -37.87
N PRO A 1012 30.84 -2.25 -38.04
CA PRO A 1012 31.22 -3.60 -38.46
C PRO A 1012 30.74 -4.65 -37.45
N VAL A 1013 30.14 -5.72 -37.97
CA VAL A 1013 29.66 -6.87 -37.19
C VAL A 1013 30.31 -8.15 -37.70
N GLY A 1014 30.24 -9.20 -36.89
CA GLY A 1014 30.78 -10.51 -37.26
C GLY A 1014 32.30 -10.57 -37.13
N LEU A 1015 32.84 -9.83 -36.18
CA LEU A 1015 34.26 -9.72 -35.92
C LEU A 1015 34.71 -10.88 -35.03
N ALA A 1016 35.80 -11.54 -35.42
CA ALA A 1016 36.53 -12.43 -34.53
C ALA A 1016 37.27 -11.61 -33.48
N ALA A 1017 37.66 -12.23 -32.38
CA ALA A 1017 38.60 -11.62 -31.44
C ALA A 1017 39.93 -11.27 -32.14
N GLY A 1018 40.44 -10.06 -31.90
CA GLY A 1018 41.65 -9.52 -32.53
C GLY A 1018 41.66 -8.00 -32.67
N GLU A 1019 42.77 -7.47 -33.18
CA GLU A 1019 42.95 -6.04 -33.43
C GLU A 1019 42.47 -5.63 -34.83
N TYR A 1020 41.71 -4.54 -34.90
CA TYR A 1020 41.20 -3.94 -36.13
C TYR A 1020 41.56 -2.47 -36.18
N THR A 1021 42.18 -2.02 -37.26
CA THR A 1021 42.33 -0.58 -37.53
C THR A 1021 41.17 -0.05 -38.38
N VAL A 1022 40.74 1.19 -38.13
CA VAL A 1022 39.75 1.92 -38.94
C VAL A 1022 40.29 3.30 -39.30
N THR A 1023 40.20 3.66 -40.57
CA THR A 1023 40.37 5.03 -41.04
C THR A 1023 39.01 5.69 -41.19
N ILE A 1024 38.79 6.81 -40.50
CA ILE A 1024 37.57 7.61 -40.58
C ILE A 1024 37.90 8.88 -41.35
N THR A 1025 37.08 9.28 -42.32
CA THR A 1025 37.24 10.51 -43.09
C THR A 1025 35.94 11.32 -43.06
N ASP A 1026 36.02 12.60 -42.73
CA ASP A 1026 34.85 13.50 -42.69
C ASP A 1026 34.58 14.19 -44.05
N ALA A 1027 33.49 14.96 -44.14
CA ALA A 1027 33.09 15.67 -45.35
C ALA A 1027 34.06 16.77 -45.81
N ASN A 1028 34.90 17.28 -44.89
CA ASN A 1028 35.93 18.28 -45.18
C ASN A 1028 37.26 17.64 -45.61
N GLY A 1029 37.35 16.30 -45.60
CA GLY A 1029 38.54 15.54 -45.99
C GLY A 1029 39.53 15.30 -44.85
N CYS A 1030 39.16 15.60 -43.61
CA CYS A 1030 39.96 15.30 -42.43
C CYS A 1030 39.89 13.80 -42.15
N SER A 1031 41.02 13.17 -41.79
CA SER A 1031 41.08 11.72 -41.58
C SER A 1031 41.83 11.33 -40.31
N GLU A 1032 41.38 10.24 -39.69
CA GLU A 1032 41.94 9.67 -38.46
C GLU A 1032 42.09 8.17 -38.56
N VAL A 1033 43.06 7.59 -37.85
CA VAL A 1033 43.23 6.14 -37.76
C VAL A 1033 43.12 5.67 -36.31
N LEU A 1034 42.10 4.86 -36.03
CA LEU A 1034 41.91 4.23 -34.72
C LEU A 1034 42.29 2.75 -34.77
N THR A 1035 42.76 2.22 -33.65
CA THR A 1035 42.96 0.77 -33.44
C THR A 1035 41.97 0.30 -32.37
N VAL A 1036 41.24 -0.76 -32.67
CA VAL A 1036 40.20 -1.34 -31.82
C VAL A 1036 40.54 -2.79 -31.54
N SER A 1037 40.47 -3.23 -30.28
CA SER A 1037 40.65 -4.63 -29.90
C SER A 1037 39.29 -5.26 -29.59
N VAL A 1038 38.91 -6.29 -30.33
CA VAL A 1038 37.75 -7.12 -30.01
C VAL A 1038 38.24 -8.30 -29.17
N GLY A 1039 37.75 -8.41 -27.94
CA GLY A 1039 38.08 -9.51 -27.02
C GLY A 1039 37.12 -10.70 -27.17
N VAL A 1040 37.10 -11.54 -26.13
CA VAL A 1040 36.14 -12.64 -25.97
C VAL A 1040 35.36 -12.44 -24.69
N GLU A 1041 34.04 -12.50 -24.78
CA GLU A 1041 33.15 -12.65 -23.63
C GLU A 1041 33.18 -14.11 -23.17
N VAL A 1042 33.42 -14.32 -21.87
CA VAL A 1042 33.16 -15.60 -21.22
C VAL A 1042 31.70 -15.53 -20.76
N PRO A 1043 30.77 -16.30 -21.34
CA PRO A 1043 29.36 -16.14 -21.00
C PRO A 1043 29.12 -16.48 -19.52
N ASP A 1044 28.45 -15.58 -18.80
CA ASP A 1044 27.89 -15.82 -17.45
C ASP A 1044 26.80 -16.91 -17.44
N GLY A 1045 26.46 -17.46 -18.61
CA GLY A 1045 25.60 -18.61 -18.79
C GLY A 1045 26.41 -19.86 -19.12
N VAL A 1046 27.13 -20.43 -18.15
CA VAL A 1046 27.68 -21.77 -18.28
C VAL A 1046 26.50 -22.74 -18.37
N ARG A 1047 26.29 -23.40 -19.53
CA ARG A 1047 25.61 -24.71 -19.52
C ARG A 1047 26.61 -25.70 -18.96
N GLU A 1048 26.77 -25.67 -17.63
CA GLU A 1048 27.65 -26.60 -16.95
C GLU A 1048 27.31 -28.00 -17.44
N ILE A 1049 28.36 -28.78 -17.68
CA ILE A 1049 28.21 -30.22 -17.85
C ILE A 1049 27.55 -30.70 -16.54
N SER A 1050 26.22 -30.91 -16.57
CA SER A 1050 25.40 -31.13 -15.37
C SER A 1050 25.97 -32.21 -14.46
N PRO A 1051 25.91 -32.01 -13.14
CA PRO A 1051 26.89 -31.21 -12.40
C PRO A 1051 28.27 -31.87 -12.40
N LEU A 1052 29.32 -31.13 -12.77
CA LEU A 1052 30.70 -31.56 -12.56
C LEU A 1052 30.95 -31.75 -11.06
N GLY A 1053 31.57 -32.87 -10.68
CA GLY A 1053 31.90 -33.15 -9.28
C GLY A 1053 33.01 -32.24 -8.77
N ILE A 1054 34.09 -32.12 -9.53
CA ILE A 1054 35.28 -31.31 -9.22
C ILE A 1054 35.96 -30.92 -10.55
N VAL A 1055 36.21 -29.63 -10.77
CA VAL A 1055 37.25 -29.17 -11.70
C VAL A 1055 38.34 -28.50 -10.87
N SER A 1056 39.59 -28.89 -11.07
CA SER A 1056 40.69 -28.27 -10.35
C SER A 1056 41.94 -28.21 -11.20
N LEU A 1057 42.65 -27.08 -11.09
CA LEU A 1057 43.89 -26.76 -11.79
C LEU A 1057 44.99 -26.56 -10.77
N TRP A 1058 46.08 -27.34 -10.86
CA TRP A 1058 47.19 -27.18 -9.93
C TRP A 1058 48.53 -27.71 -10.45
N PRO A 1059 49.64 -27.08 -10.02
CA PRO A 1059 49.70 -25.72 -9.46
C PRO A 1059 49.39 -24.67 -10.54
N ASN A 1060 49.26 -23.40 -10.15
CA ASN A 1060 49.33 -22.30 -11.11
C ASN A 1060 50.67 -22.40 -11.87
N PRO A 1061 50.69 -22.52 -13.21
CA PRO A 1061 51.89 -22.86 -13.95
C PRO A 1061 52.86 -21.67 -13.93
N THR A 1062 53.93 -21.78 -13.15
CA THR A 1062 55.06 -20.80 -13.16
C THR A 1062 56.17 -21.20 -14.11
N ASN A 1063 56.19 -22.47 -14.54
CA ASN A 1063 57.17 -23.04 -15.47
C ASN A 1063 56.51 -23.55 -16.77
N GLY A 1064 55.25 -23.18 -17.01
CA GLY A 1064 54.47 -23.67 -18.15
C GLY A 1064 53.67 -24.95 -17.91
N LEU A 1065 53.80 -25.63 -16.75
CA LEU A 1065 53.14 -26.92 -16.51
C LEU A 1065 52.08 -26.81 -15.42
N THR A 1066 50.86 -27.30 -15.70
CA THR A 1066 49.78 -27.43 -14.71
C THR A 1066 49.01 -28.73 -14.93
N ASN A 1067 48.39 -29.27 -13.88
CA ASN A 1067 47.49 -30.42 -13.98
C ASN A 1067 46.05 -29.95 -13.89
N LEU A 1068 45.25 -30.37 -14.84
CA LEU A 1068 43.80 -30.27 -14.84
C LEU A 1068 43.22 -31.62 -14.37
N MET A 1069 42.41 -31.62 -13.32
CA MET A 1069 41.54 -32.74 -12.98
C MET A 1069 40.08 -32.35 -13.16
N VAL A 1070 39.32 -33.27 -13.76
CA VAL A 1070 37.89 -33.12 -14.01
C VAL A 1070 37.19 -34.38 -13.52
N GLU A 1071 36.23 -34.24 -12.62
CA GLU A 1071 35.34 -35.29 -12.17
C GLU A 1071 33.94 -35.06 -12.75
N LEU A 1072 33.47 -36.04 -13.52
CA LEU A 1072 32.18 -36.06 -14.18
C LEU A 1072 31.24 -37.02 -13.41
N PRO A 1073 29.95 -36.68 -13.29
CA PRO A 1073 28.98 -37.50 -12.55
C PRO A 1073 28.70 -38.84 -13.25
N GLU A 1074 28.98 -38.91 -14.55
CA GLU A 1074 28.94 -40.13 -15.36
C GLU A 1074 30.08 -40.15 -16.37
N THR A 1075 30.37 -41.33 -16.91
CA THR A 1075 31.45 -41.53 -17.88
C THR A 1075 31.11 -40.86 -19.21
N ARG A 1076 31.89 -39.85 -19.60
CA ARG A 1076 31.71 -39.13 -20.87
C ARG A 1076 33.06 -38.89 -21.58
N ASP A 1077 32.98 -38.58 -22.87
CA ASP A 1077 34.12 -38.07 -23.63
C ASP A 1077 34.27 -36.58 -23.35
N LEU A 1078 35.49 -36.12 -23.07
CA LEU A 1078 35.79 -34.72 -22.78
C LEU A 1078 36.77 -34.17 -23.80
N GLN A 1079 36.47 -33.02 -24.39
CA GLN A 1079 37.43 -32.19 -25.09
C GLN A 1079 37.91 -31.07 -24.16
N ILE A 1080 39.21 -30.78 -24.21
CA ILE A 1080 39.86 -29.73 -23.42
C ILE A 1080 40.56 -28.81 -24.40
N GLN A 1081 40.19 -27.54 -24.44
CA GLN A 1081 40.77 -26.53 -25.30
C GLN A 1081 41.40 -25.44 -24.43
N VAL A 1082 42.56 -24.93 -24.82
CA VAL A 1082 43.26 -23.83 -24.12
C VAL A 1082 43.39 -22.66 -25.07
N PHE A 1083 42.93 -21.50 -24.64
CA PHE A 1083 42.96 -20.24 -25.37
C PHE A 1083 43.87 -19.25 -24.64
N ASN A 1084 44.50 -18.34 -25.36
CA ASN A 1084 45.17 -17.19 -24.72
C ASN A 1084 44.14 -16.12 -24.30
N ALA A 1085 44.60 -15.08 -23.61
CA ALA A 1085 43.76 -13.97 -23.14
C ALA A 1085 42.94 -13.26 -24.24
N VAL A 1086 43.37 -13.33 -25.50
CA VAL A 1086 42.66 -12.77 -26.66
C VAL A 1086 41.79 -13.82 -27.38
N GLY A 1087 41.54 -14.98 -26.76
CA GLY A 1087 40.62 -16.00 -27.29
C GLY A 1087 41.14 -16.86 -28.43
N GLN A 1088 42.44 -16.82 -28.74
CA GLN A 1088 43.04 -17.68 -29.77
C GLN A 1088 43.30 -19.07 -29.22
N LEU A 1089 42.88 -20.12 -29.94
CA LEU A 1089 43.12 -21.51 -29.56
C LEU A 1089 44.62 -21.86 -29.65
N ILE A 1090 45.21 -22.23 -28.51
CA ILE A 1090 46.62 -22.56 -28.35
C ILE A 1090 46.86 -24.07 -28.30
N ARG A 1091 45.99 -24.81 -27.60
CA ARG A 1091 46.08 -26.27 -27.41
C ARG A 1091 44.70 -26.91 -27.39
N GLU A 1092 44.64 -28.17 -27.79
CA GLU A 1092 43.44 -29.01 -27.70
C GLU A 1092 43.82 -30.45 -27.32
N TYR A 1093 43.03 -31.05 -26.44
CA TYR A 1093 43.15 -32.43 -25.96
C TYR A 1093 41.78 -33.12 -26.00
N SER A 1094 41.78 -34.45 -26.06
CA SER A 1094 40.58 -35.26 -26.06
C SER A 1094 40.76 -36.49 -25.18
N GLU A 1095 39.83 -36.69 -24.25
CA GLU A 1095 39.83 -37.73 -23.23
C GLU A 1095 38.60 -38.62 -23.40
N PRO A 1096 38.77 -39.90 -23.79
CA PRO A 1096 37.63 -40.79 -23.99
C PRO A 1096 37.16 -41.44 -22.69
N GLY A 1097 35.83 -41.41 -22.47
CA GLY A 1097 35.08 -42.32 -21.61
C GLY A 1097 35.62 -42.53 -20.19
N ALA A 1098 35.76 -41.46 -19.40
CA ALA A 1098 36.10 -41.55 -17.98
C ALA A 1098 35.21 -40.64 -17.12
N SER A 1099 34.95 -41.04 -15.87
CA SER A 1099 34.30 -40.18 -14.87
C SER A 1099 35.29 -39.35 -14.06
N ILE A 1100 36.59 -39.68 -14.11
CA ILE A 1100 37.66 -38.86 -13.53
C ILE A 1100 38.78 -38.79 -14.57
N ILE A 1101 39.13 -37.57 -14.94
CA ILE A 1101 40.15 -37.25 -15.94
C ILE A 1101 41.23 -36.45 -15.23
N THR A 1102 42.50 -36.77 -15.51
CA THR A 1102 43.64 -35.95 -15.08
C THR A 1102 44.57 -35.75 -16.27
N ARG A 1103 44.82 -34.49 -16.63
CA ARG A 1103 45.61 -34.08 -17.80
C ARG A 1103 46.62 -33.00 -17.41
N GLU A 1104 47.89 -33.24 -17.71
CA GLU A 1104 48.92 -32.19 -17.66
C GLU A 1104 48.78 -31.29 -18.91
N LEU A 1105 48.70 -29.99 -18.70
CA LEU A 1105 48.66 -28.96 -19.72
C LEU A 1105 50.05 -28.30 -19.80
N ASP A 1106 50.66 -28.35 -20.99
CA ASP A 1106 51.97 -27.75 -21.27
C ASP A 1106 51.84 -26.46 -22.09
N LEU A 1107 52.13 -25.35 -21.41
CA LEU A 1107 52.17 -23.97 -21.90
C LEU A 1107 53.59 -23.38 -21.83
N SER A 1108 54.63 -24.21 -21.71
CA SER A 1108 56.03 -23.76 -21.58
C SER A 1108 56.54 -22.98 -22.81
N ASP A 1109 55.89 -23.10 -23.96
CA ASP A 1109 56.20 -22.35 -25.18
C ASP A 1109 55.39 -21.06 -25.35
N GLN A 1110 54.48 -20.74 -24.42
CA GLN A 1110 53.61 -19.56 -24.50
C GLN A 1110 54.06 -18.44 -23.56
N PRO A 1111 53.94 -17.15 -23.93
CA PRO A 1111 54.34 -16.02 -23.09
C PRO A 1111 53.56 -16.00 -21.76
N GLY A 1112 54.13 -15.40 -20.71
CA GLY A 1112 53.40 -15.20 -19.45
C GLY A 1112 52.12 -14.40 -19.70
N GLY A 1113 51.03 -14.76 -19.02
CA GLY A 1113 49.72 -14.16 -19.22
C GLY A 1113 48.56 -15.07 -18.82
N MET A 1114 47.35 -14.59 -19.06
CA MET A 1114 46.12 -15.32 -18.77
C MET A 1114 45.76 -16.27 -19.92
N TYR A 1115 45.28 -17.45 -19.55
CA TYR A 1115 44.81 -18.48 -20.47
C TYR A 1115 43.43 -18.96 -20.01
N ILE A 1116 42.58 -19.27 -20.97
CA ILE A 1116 41.22 -19.74 -20.75
C ILE A 1116 41.17 -21.21 -21.16
N ILE A 1117 40.67 -22.08 -20.29
CA ILE A 1117 40.47 -23.50 -20.56
C ILE A 1117 38.99 -23.75 -20.77
N ARG A 1118 38.61 -24.31 -21.91
CA ARG A 1118 37.25 -24.78 -22.19
C ARG A 1118 37.21 -26.30 -22.17
N LEU A 1119 36.34 -26.86 -21.34
CA LEU A 1119 35.99 -28.27 -21.33
C LEU A 1119 34.68 -28.44 -22.10
N SER A 1120 34.55 -29.45 -22.96
CA SER A 1120 33.29 -29.74 -23.64
C SER A 1120 33.00 -31.23 -23.74
N SER A 1121 31.72 -31.59 -23.60
CA SER A 1121 31.22 -32.96 -23.71
C SER A 1121 29.88 -32.92 -24.46
N GLY A 1122 29.91 -33.11 -25.78
CA GLY A 1122 28.74 -32.91 -26.63
C GLY A 1122 28.38 -31.42 -26.75
N PRO A 1123 27.10 -31.01 -26.55
CA PRO A 1123 26.70 -29.60 -26.60
C PRO A 1123 26.98 -28.83 -25.29
N GLU A 1124 27.39 -29.53 -24.22
CA GLU A 1124 27.67 -28.94 -22.90
C GLU A 1124 29.15 -28.54 -22.79
N TRP A 1125 29.43 -27.48 -22.05
CA TRP A 1125 30.79 -26.97 -21.88
C TRP A 1125 30.98 -26.25 -20.53
N HIS A 1126 32.21 -26.26 -20.03
CA HIS A 1126 32.65 -25.59 -18.80
C HIS A 1126 33.90 -24.76 -19.10
N ILE A 1127 34.10 -23.60 -18.47
CA ILE A 1127 35.26 -22.74 -18.71
C ILE A 1127 35.97 -22.44 -17.38
N GLU A 1128 37.30 -22.49 -17.40
CA GLU A 1128 38.18 -22.17 -16.27
C GLU A 1128 39.29 -21.20 -16.68
N LYS A 1129 39.65 -20.27 -15.79
CA LYS A 1129 40.77 -19.32 -15.98
C LYS A 1129 42.05 -19.87 -15.37
N LEU A 1130 43.16 -19.73 -16.08
CA LEU A 1130 44.50 -20.16 -15.69
C LEU A 1130 45.50 -19.01 -15.88
N ILE A 1131 46.34 -18.74 -14.88
CA ILE A 1131 47.35 -17.67 -14.98
C ILE A 1131 48.75 -18.28 -15.16
N LEU A 1132 49.37 -18.07 -16.32
CA LEU A 1132 50.79 -18.40 -16.50
C LEU A 1132 51.65 -17.23 -16.06
N ALA A 1133 52.10 -17.24 -14.80
CA ALA A 1133 53.08 -16.27 -14.32
C ALA A 1133 54.48 -16.62 -14.84
N ARG A 1134 55.18 -15.68 -15.50
CA ARG A 1134 56.58 -15.86 -15.94
C ARG A 1134 57.52 -14.92 -15.21
#